data_AF-A0A7V4SXN5-F1
#
_entry.id   AF-A0A7V4SXN5-F1
#
_cell.length_a   1.000
_cell.length_b   1.000
_cell.length_c   1.000
_cell.angle_alpha   90.00
_cell.angle_beta   90.00
_cell.angle_gamma   90.00
#
_symmetry.space_group_name_H-M   'P 1'
#
loop_
_entity.id
_entity.type
_entity.pdbx_description
1 polymer ?
#
loop_
_entity_poly.entity_id
_entity_poly.type
_entity_poly.pdbx_seq_one_letter_code
_entity_poly.pdbx_strand_id
1 'polypeptide(L)'
;MNILVELNRFGLLVTFVLNLGLAFYVFFYSRRNEASRSFLWLLLAISTWVGGFFAFSLVHSPEWLLFWRKFTPLGASLIASSFVYFSLVFPHPLKPLNFWQKALIFAPGMTLGFLSIFTNLIIRGYVIFDPYFPFLGKPLFGPWYWLFSLHFISYFLGGTFLLVYKYLKLEGIEKAEVGIVLLGIFLSSIFAVITSLWLPLFGISKFFITGPLFVLFFVIFVFYAIFRYRLFNLVEFATQGIFLLGLVTVSVATLIGFLTKNFSFLLHSYVAIANVVLGAVVYVKDPRNPVNRYFALLVFFISFWTLANYFSDVSKGMEEAIFWNRMIYFVSSLIPIASVLFALHFPQRAVYIKKSQIWWLVSLGIAISLLSLFTDLLVKSITFVDSRTEIGYGPLFVFHSLYLLGGIGFALFHLWGKYQRSTGTAKAQLGYVFLGFVLSSFLAIITNIVLPAFGYFKLTPFGPSFMLIMVGSLAYAILKHRLMSIEVVIQRSTVYALSTIFIMALYALAVMISEVYLRGIIGYTSLLITALAALAIAVVYQPLVRFLQNLTDRLFFRGRYDYQKTLREISGEIASVIKLEELAKLVVSSFIDTMKVSEVSFLLPEKEGEHFISVFLPLSRYKRIEIDIKSPIISWLLSSKDILVREEIEEEIMRQEALGKEGEERRQSLEEVRDEMDRLGISLWIPVISKGELIGIIALGEKISGEIFTTEDLALLTTLANQIAVALENARLYEEVVSMKDYSEEILQSMTNGVLTTDINGRIVTFNQMAEKITGRKAREVLGKTCEEIWGKRGAITVAVENSLKDRCYLNFETSVVSPERGLVPVSFSSTLLRDVHGKRIGALLSIHDLTEIKALENKLRQADKLSALATMAAGMAHEIKNPLSSMKIFSQLLPQKIDDPEFRRKLQEILPREIDRIDRIVESLLGFARATAPTFEKAKIEDILEATLKDYEDQAKNAGVIIKRDYAALPEIEVDRNQISQVFSNLILNAIQAMPEGGELLVATFAGKKVDDTVQEVKIKISDTGHGIPEDMIKKLFDPFFTTKYGGTGLGLTITHSIVDGHKGSIDVESKVGKGTTFTVTLPVSQG
;
A
#
# COMPACT_ATOMS: atom_id res chain seq x y z
N MET A 1 -52.65 29.58 39.36
CA MET A 1 -52.73 28.19 39.86
C MET A 1 -52.89 27.19 38.73
N ASN A 2 -53.89 27.32 37.84
CA ASN A 2 -54.06 26.47 36.64
C ASN A 2 -52.77 26.32 35.83
N ILE A 3 -52.09 27.42 35.52
CA ILE A 3 -50.81 27.41 34.78
C ILE A 3 -49.76 26.53 35.48
N LEU A 4 -49.63 26.62 36.81
CA LEU A 4 -48.66 25.84 37.58
C LEU A 4 -49.00 24.34 37.57
N VAL A 5 -50.28 24.00 37.58
CA VAL A 5 -50.77 22.61 37.52
C VAL A 5 -50.50 22.01 36.14
N GLU A 6 -50.79 22.75 35.06
CA GLU A 6 -50.50 22.30 33.70
C GLU A 6 -48.99 22.18 33.44
N LEU A 7 -48.19 23.13 33.94
CA LEU A 7 -46.73 23.05 33.88
C LEU A 7 -46.20 21.81 34.61
N ASN A 8 -46.78 21.49 35.78
CA ASN A 8 -46.41 20.30 36.53
C ASN A 8 -46.83 19.00 35.82
N ARG A 9 -48.04 18.95 35.26
CA ARG A 9 -48.51 17.82 34.42
C ARG A 9 -47.56 17.57 33.24
N PHE A 10 -47.19 18.64 32.54
CA PHE A 10 -46.24 18.58 31.44
C PHE A 10 -44.86 18.09 31.91
N GLY A 11 -44.33 18.63 33.01
CA GLY A 11 -43.04 18.22 33.55
C GLY A 11 -43.01 16.76 34.02
N LEU A 12 -44.08 16.26 34.62
CA LEU A 12 -44.24 14.85 34.98
C LEU A 12 -44.29 13.95 33.74
N LEU A 13 -45.04 14.35 32.71
CA LEU A 13 -45.11 13.63 31.44
C LEU A 13 -43.73 13.54 30.77
N VAL A 14 -43.02 14.66 30.66
CA VAL A 14 -41.66 14.70 30.09
C VAL A 14 -40.73 13.79 30.87
N THR A 15 -40.75 13.87 32.20
CA THR A 15 -39.90 13.03 33.07
C THR A 15 -40.24 11.55 32.91
N PHE A 16 -41.53 11.19 32.80
CA PHE A 16 -41.98 9.83 32.53
C PHE A 16 -41.43 9.30 31.20
N VAL A 17 -41.58 10.08 30.12
CA VAL A 17 -41.14 9.72 28.76
C VAL A 17 -39.63 9.58 28.67
N LEU A 18 -38.88 10.51 29.26
CA LEU A 18 -37.41 10.47 29.27
C LEU A 18 -36.88 9.20 29.95
N ASN A 19 -37.41 8.89 31.14
CA ASN A 19 -37.01 7.68 31.88
C ASN A 19 -37.41 6.40 31.14
N LEU A 20 -38.61 6.35 30.58
CA LEU A 20 -39.11 5.19 29.86
C LEU A 20 -38.33 4.96 28.54
N GLY A 21 -38.05 6.03 27.80
CA GLY A 21 -37.24 5.97 26.57
C GLY A 21 -35.82 5.51 26.85
N LEU A 22 -35.19 6.04 27.91
CA LEU A 22 -33.86 5.59 28.34
C LEU A 22 -33.88 4.12 28.79
N ALA A 23 -34.93 3.68 29.50
CA ALA A 23 -35.12 2.29 29.88
C ALA A 23 -35.20 1.37 28.64
N PHE A 24 -36.06 1.68 27.67
CA PHE A 24 -36.17 0.89 26.44
C PHE A 24 -34.85 0.80 25.68
N TYR A 25 -34.11 1.91 25.60
CA TYR A 25 -32.81 1.91 24.96
C TYR A 25 -31.83 0.93 25.65
N VAL A 26 -31.69 1.04 26.97
CA VAL A 26 -30.82 0.15 27.75
C VAL A 26 -31.25 -1.31 27.60
N PHE A 27 -32.55 -1.58 27.50
CA PHE A 27 -33.11 -2.92 27.28
C PHE A 27 -32.71 -3.52 25.92
N PHE A 28 -32.83 -2.76 24.83
CA PHE A 28 -32.51 -3.28 23.49
C PHE A 28 -31.01 -3.34 23.22
N TYR A 29 -30.22 -2.42 23.78
CA TYR A 29 -28.84 -2.23 23.35
C TYR A 29 -27.79 -2.84 24.31
N SER A 30 -28.06 -2.91 25.61
CA SER A 30 -27.05 -3.30 26.61
C SER A 30 -27.52 -4.34 27.64
N ARG A 31 -28.46 -5.22 27.27
CA ARG A 31 -29.03 -6.22 28.20
C ARG A 31 -28.01 -7.22 28.77
N ARG A 32 -26.84 -7.39 28.13
CA ARG A 32 -25.81 -8.36 28.56
C ARG A 32 -25.08 -7.93 29.84
N ASN A 33 -24.86 -6.63 30.05
CA ASN A 33 -24.18 -6.13 31.25
C ASN A 33 -25.13 -6.11 32.47
N GLU A 34 -24.67 -6.59 33.62
CA GLU A 34 -25.45 -6.57 34.87
C GLU A 34 -25.69 -5.14 35.38
N ALA A 35 -24.72 -4.24 35.21
CA ALA A 35 -24.86 -2.84 35.61
C ALA A 35 -25.95 -2.13 34.78
N SER A 36 -25.98 -2.37 33.47
CA SER A 36 -27.03 -1.88 32.57
C SER A 36 -28.41 -2.47 32.90
N ARG A 37 -28.49 -3.74 33.29
CA ARG A 37 -29.74 -4.35 33.79
C ARG A 37 -30.23 -3.71 35.10
N SER A 38 -29.31 -3.42 36.03
CA SER A 38 -29.67 -2.75 37.29
C SER A 38 -30.17 -1.32 37.06
N PHE A 39 -29.55 -0.62 36.12
CA PHE A 39 -29.95 0.72 35.70
C PHE A 39 -31.31 0.73 34.99
N LEU A 40 -31.58 -0.26 34.13
CA LEU A 40 -32.88 -0.47 33.49
C LEU A 40 -34.02 -0.57 34.53
N TRP A 41 -33.85 -1.42 35.54
CA TRP A 41 -34.87 -1.60 36.59
C TRP A 41 -35.12 -0.32 37.38
N LEU A 42 -34.05 0.43 37.67
CA LEU A 42 -34.16 1.73 38.33
C LEU A 42 -34.97 2.73 37.50
N LEU A 43 -34.71 2.82 36.19
CA LEU A 43 -35.45 3.71 35.29
C LEU A 43 -36.92 3.32 35.13
N LEU A 44 -37.22 2.02 35.05
CA LEU A 44 -38.61 1.54 35.00
C LEU A 44 -39.36 1.84 36.29
N ALA A 45 -38.71 1.69 37.45
CA ALA A 45 -39.30 2.03 38.74
C ALA A 45 -39.57 3.55 38.86
N ILE A 46 -38.61 4.38 38.44
CA ILE A 46 -38.76 5.84 38.37
C ILE A 46 -39.92 6.22 37.44
N SER A 47 -39.96 5.64 36.24
CA SER A 47 -41.01 5.89 35.25
C SER A 47 -42.38 5.48 35.80
N THR A 48 -42.51 4.32 36.44
CA THR A 48 -43.75 3.85 37.07
C THR A 48 -44.23 4.83 38.15
N TRP A 49 -43.30 5.35 38.95
CA TRP A 49 -43.62 6.32 40.00
C TRP A 49 -44.09 7.66 39.45
N VAL A 50 -43.33 8.25 38.52
CA VAL A 50 -43.65 9.54 37.89
C VAL A 50 -44.94 9.44 37.06
N GLY A 51 -45.12 8.37 36.31
CA GLY A 51 -46.34 8.09 35.54
C GLY A 51 -47.56 7.92 36.44
N GLY A 52 -47.40 7.29 37.61
CA GLY A 52 -48.45 7.22 38.63
C GLY A 52 -48.87 8.60 39.15
N PHE A 53 -47.91 9.50 39.39
CA PHE A 53 -48.21 10.89 39.79
C PHE A 53 -48.83 11.72 38.66
N PHE A 54 -48.42 11.50 37.41
CA PHE A 54 -49.05 12.11 36.25
C PHE A 54 -50.51 11.67 36.13
N ALA A 55 -50.78 10.36 36.17
CA ALA A 55 -52.15 9.84 36.12
C ALA A 55 -52.99 10.33 37.31
N PHE A 56 -52.42 10.35 38.53
CA PHE A 56 -53.05 10.93 39.71
C PHE A 56 -53.48 12.39 39.50
N SER A 57 -52.66 13.18 38.81
CA SER A 57 -52.94 14.60 38.54
C SER A 57 -54.03 14.84 37.49
N LEU A 58 -54.39 13.84 36.68
CA LEU A 58 -55.42 13.95 35.63
C LEU A 58 -56.83 13.60 36.13
N VAL A 59 -56.92 12.89 37.24
CA VAL A 59 -58.16 12.29 37.73
C VAL A 59 -58.94 13.25 38.63
N HIS A 60 -60.25 13.32 38.40
CA HIS A 60 -61.16 14.14 39.21
C HIS A 60 -62.14 13.30 40.06
N SER A 61 -62.29 12.00 39.76
CA SER A 61 -63.16 11.09 40.54
C SER A 61 -62.50 10.69 41.88
N PRO A 62 -63.21 10.76 43.02
CA PRO A 62 -62.69 10.38 44.34
C PRO A 62 -62.15 8.95 44.43
N GLU A 63 -62.82 7.98 43.79
CA GLU A 63 -62.42 6.57 43.80
C GLU A 63 -61.09 6.37 43.06
N TRP A 64 -60.97 6.98 41.88
CA TRP A 64 -59.76 6.92 41.07
C TRP A 64 -58.61 7.72 41.68
N LEU A 65 -58.88 8.83 42.39
CA LEU A 65 -57.87 9.57 43.15
C LEU A 65 -57.28 8.69 44.25
N LEU A 66 -58.13 7.96 44.98
CA LEU A 66 -57.67 7.03 46.01
C LEU A 66 -56.86 5.89 45.41
N PHE A 67 -57.30 5.30 44.29
CA PHE A 67 -56.58 4.24 43.57
C PHE A 67 -55.18 4.70 43.14
N TRP A 68 -55.08 5.82 42.41
CA TRP A 68 -53.79 6.32 41.94
C TRP A 68 -52.90 6.76 43.10
N ARG A 69 -53.48 7.30 44.18
CA ARG A 69 -52.71 7.60 45.38
C ARG A 69 -52.15 6.33 46.03
N LYS A 70 -52.93 5.25 46.12
CA LYS A 70 -52.50 3.90 46.56
C LYS A 70 -51.49 3.25 45.61
N PHE A 71 -51.47 3.65 44.34
CA PHE A 71 -50.49 3.19 43.36
C PHE A 71 -49.12 3.86 43.55
N THR A 72 -49.06 5.14 43.95
CA THR A 72 -47.77 5.86 44.07
C THR A 72 -46.72 5.20 45.01
N PRO A 73 -47.06 4.56 46.15
CA PRO A 73 -46.08 3.83 46.96
C PRO A 73 -45.47 2.60 46.29
N LEU A 74 -46.17 1.96 45.33
CA LEU A 74 -45.60 0.86 44.55
C LEU A 74 -44.35 1.35 43.80
N GLY A 75 -44.47 2.44 43.04
CA GLY A 75 -43.33 3.03 42.33
C GLY A 75 -42.18 3.41 43.27
N ALA A 76 -42.49 4.06 44.40
CA ALA A 76 -41.47 4.45 45.39
C ALA A 76 -40.73 3.24 46.00
N SER A 77 -41.46 2.17 46.36
CA SER A 77 -40.86 0.95 46.90
C SER A 77 -39.95 0.24 45.89
N LEU A 78 -40.36 0.19 44.62
CA LEU A 78 -39.55 -0.37 43.54
C LEU A 78 -38.31 0.49 43.25
N ILE A 79 -38.39 1.82 43.39
CA ILE A 79 -37.22 2.70 43.28
C ILE A 79 -36.22 2.35 44.37
N ALA A 80 -36.65 2.21 45.62
CA ALA A 80 -35.75 1.90 46.74
C ALA A 80 -35.02 0.56 46.54
N SER A 81 -35.73 -0.51 46.18
CA SER A 81 -35.13 -1.81 45.86
C SER A 81 -34.20 -1.76 44.64
N SER A 82 -34.63 -1.12 43.56
CA SER A 82 -33.84 -1.01 42.32
C SER A 82 -32.60 -0.14 42.52
N PHE A 83 -32.68 0.87 43.38
CA PHE A 83 -31.57 1.77 43.69
C PHE A 83 -30.49 1.04 44.49
N VAL A 84 -30.84 0.25 45.50
CA VAL A 84 -29.87 -0.60 46.22
C VAL A 84 -29.22 -1.60 45.26
N TYR A 85 -30.00 -2.24 44.39
CA TYR A 85 -29.47 -3.15 43.38
C TYR A 85 -28.50 -2.45 42.43
N PHE A 86 -28.86 -1.25 41.95
CA PHE A 86 -28.00 -0.40 41.13
C PHE A 86 -26.71 -0.03 41.86
N SER A 87 -26.78 0.45 43.10
CA SER A 87 -25.62 0.84 43.91
C SER A 87 -24.67 -0.31 44.19
N LEU A 88 -25.16 -1.55 44.30
CA LEU A 88 -24.33 -2.74 44.49
C LEU A 88 -23.55 -3.13 43.23
N VAL A 89 -24.14 -2.94 42.04
CA VAL A 89 -23.57 -3.39 40.76
C VAL A 89 -22.80 -2.29 40.03
N PHE A 90 -23.15 -1.02 40.18
CA PHE A 90 -22.54 0.10 39.48
C PHE A 90 -21.28 0.65 40.19
N PRO A 91 -20.19 1.03 39.48
CA PRO A 91 -19.93 0.87 38.05
C PRO A 91 -19.54 -0.58 37.69
N HIS A 92 -18.89 -1.28 38.62
CA HIS A 92 -18.67 -2.72 38.59
C HIS A 92 -19.12 -3.38 39.91
N PRO A 93 -19.60 -4.63 39.85
CA PRO A 93 -20.04 -5.34 41.05
C PRO A 93 -18.83 -5.64 41.95
N LEU A 94 -18.96 -5.38 43.26
CA LEU A 94 -17.97 -5.83 44.24
C LEU A 94 -17.91 -7.36 44.31
N LYS A 95 -19.08 -8.02 44.15
CA LYS A 95 -19.27 -9.46 43.96
C LYS A 95 -20.51 -9.71 43.09
N PRO A 96 -20.53 -10.75 42.23
CA PRO A 96 -21.70 -11.11 41.45
C PRO A 96 -22.86 -11.55 42.36
N LEU A 97 -24.05 -11.00 42.14
CA LEU A 97 -25.24 -11.28 42.96
C LEU A 97 -25.98 -12.52 42.43
N ASN A 98 -26.26 -13.48 43.29
CA ASN A 98 -27.07 -14.65 42.94
C ASN A 98 -28.58 -14.31 42.93
N PHE A 99 -29.39 -15.24 42.43
CA PHE A 99 -30.85 -15.05 42.33
C PHE A 99 -31.50 -14.74 43.68
N TRP A 100 -31.12 -15.46 44.74
CA TRP A 100 -31.68 -15.29 46.09
C TRP A 100 -31.36 -13.93 46.71
N GLN A 101 -30.15 -13.41 46.50
CA GLN A 101 -29.77 -12.07 46.94
C GLN A 101 -30.59 -10.99 46.22
N LYS A 102 -30.84 -11.16 44.92
CA LYS A 102 -31.72 -10.25 44.16
C LYS A 102 -33.16 -10.32 44.67
N ALA A 103 -33.67 -11.54 44.91
CA ALA A 103 -35.00 -11.73 45.48
C ALA A 103 -35.12 -11.05 46.86
N LEU A 104 -34.10 -11.13 47.71
CA LEU A 104 -34.09 -10.50 49.03
C LEU A 104 -34.13 -8.97 48.96
N ILE A 105 -33.47 -8.36 47.97
CA ILE A 105 -33.48 -6.90 47.75
C ILE A 105 -34.86 -6.42 47.27
N PHE A 106 -35.54 -7.19 46.41
CA PHE A 106 -36.80 -6.77 45.78
C PHE A 106 -38.07 -7.21 46.54
N ALA A 107 -38.03 -8.30 47.30
CA ALA A 107 -39.21 -8.86 47.98
C ALA A 107 -39.87 -7.87 48.96
N PRO A 108 -39.15 -7.12 49.81
CA PRO A 108 -39.78 -6.14 50.70
C PRO A 108 -40.50 -5.03 49.94
N GLY A 109 -39.87 -4.51 48.88
CA GLY A 109 -40.44 -3.47 48.04
C GLY A 109 -41.69 -3.93 47.29
N MET A 110 -41.63 -5.10 46.63
CA MET A 110 -42.78 -5.69 45.94
C MET A 110 -43.94 -5.98 46.88
N THR A 111 -43.67 -6.51 48.07
CA THR A 111 -44.70 -6.84 49.07
C THR A 111 -45.40 -5.58 49.55
N LEU A 112 -44.64 -4.55 49.95
CA LEU A 112 -45.19 -3.27 50.41
C LEU A 112 -45.94 -2.55 49.28
N GLY A 113 -45.41 -2.55 48.06
CA GLY A 113 -46.07 -1.97 46.90
C GLY A 113 -47.41 -2.64 46.57
N PHE A 114 -47.45 -3.98 46.58
CA PHE A 114 -48.67 -4.75 46.35
C PHE A 114 -49.71 -4.49 47.45
N LEU A 115 -49.29 -4.52 48.71
CA LEU A 115 -50.16 -4.20 49.84
C LEU A 115 -50.70 -2.77 49.76
N SER A 116 -49.96 -1.82 49.19
CA SER A 116 -50.42 -0.44 49.03
C SER A 116 -51.66 -0.33 48.13
N ILE A 117 -51.66 -1.05 47.01
CA ILE A 117 -52.74 -1.00 46.01
C ILE A 117 -53.99 -1.71 46.52
N PHE A 118 -53.83 -2.94 47.03
CA PHE A 118 -54.95 -3.83 47.30
C PHE A 118 -55.48 -3.76 48.74
N THR A 119 -54.78 -3.10 49.67
CA THR A 119 -55.21 -3.00 51.07
C THR A 119 -55.34 -1.55 51.54
N ASN A 120 -55.80 -1.37 52.78
CA ASN A 120 -55.84 -0.08 53.47
C ASN A 120 -54.67 0.09 54.46
N LEU A 121 -53.65 -0.80 54.41
CA LEU A 121 -52.57 -0.83 55.39
C LEU A 121 -51.59 0.34 55.25
N ILE A 122 -51.35 0.83 54.01
CA ILE A 122 -50.41 1.93 53.75
C ILE A 122 -51.15 3.25 53.53
N ILE A 123 -52.17 3.27 52.67
CA ILE A 123 -53.05 4.43 52.47
C ILE A 123 -54.49 3.94 52.65
N ARG A 124 -55.20 4.50 53.64
CA ARG A 124 -56.56 4.10 53.99
C ARG A 124 -57.62 4.96 53.29
N GLY A 125 -57.29 6.21 52.97
CA GLY A 125 -58.23 7.17 52.40
C GLY A 125 -57.56 8.42 51.90
N TYR A 126 -58.34 9.34 51.35
CA TYR A 126 -57.85 10.59 50.77
C TYR A 126 -58.88 11.70 50.98
N VAL A 127 -58.45 12.83 51.55
CA VAL A 127 -59.31 13.98 51.89
C VAL A 127 -59.09 15.07 50.87
N ILE A 128 -60.14 15.45 50.14
CA ILE A 128 -60.10 16.50 49.12
C ILE A 128 -60.31 17.86 49.81
N PHE A 129 -59.39 18.82 49.57
CA PHE A 129 -59.50 20.18 50.10
C PHE A 129 -60.16 21.16 49.12
N ASP A 130 -59.94 20.95 47.81
CA ASP A 130 -60.45 21.81 46.74
C ASP A 130 -61.07 20.92 45.64
N PRO A 131 -62.37 21.05 45.34
CA PRO A 131 -63.03 20.30 44.26
C PRO A 131 -62.48 20.59 42.86
N TYR A 132 -61.91 21.78 42.63
CA TYR A 132 -61.32 22.16 41.34
C TYR A 132 -59.93 21.55 41.14
N PHE A 133 -59.22 21.25 42.24
CA PHE A 133 -57.94 20.55 42.22
C PHE A 133 -57.95 19.37 43.21
N PRO A 134 -58.71 18.30 42.93
CA PRO A 134 -58.95 17.21 43.86
C PRO A 134 -57.65 16.57 44.38
N PHE A 135 -56.64 16.51 43.53
CA PHE A 135 -55.32 15.92 43.76
C PHE A 135 -54.40 16.72 44.71
N LEU A 136 -54.79 17.94 45.15
CA LEU A 136 -54.10 18.71 46.20
C LEU A 136 -54.54 18.34 47.63
N GLY A 137 -55.45 17.38 47.76
CA GLY A 137 -55.90 16.80 49.03
C GLY A 137 -54.83 16.06 49.83
N LYS A 138 -55.16 15.70 51.07
CA LYS A 138 -54.26 15.00 52.01
C LYS A 138 -54.58 13.50 52.09
N PRO A 139 -53.56 12.61 51.97
CA PRO A 139 -53.75 11.19 52.21
C PRO A 139 -53.95 10.87 53.70
N LEU A 140 -54.83 9.91 53.98
CA LEU A 140 -54.97 9.27 55.29
C LEU A 140 -54.09 8.02 55.30
N PHE A 141 -53.04 8.06 56.12
CA PHE A 141 -52.08 6.98 56.23
C PHE A 141 -52.64 5.82 57.05
N GLY A 142 -52.37 4.59 56.58
CA GLY A 142 -52.69 3.37 57.31
C GLY A 142 -51.61 3.00 58.34
N PRO A 143 -51.85 1.96 59.16
CA PRO A 143 -50.95 1.58 60.25
C PRO A 143 -49.56 1.14 59.78
N TRP A 144 -49.41 0.67 58.54
CA TRP A 144 -48.14 0.19 57.99
C TRP A 144 -47.41 1.25 57.15
N TYR A 145 -47.90 2.48 57.10
CA TYR A 145 -47.21 3.57 56.38
C TYR A 145 -45.80 3.84 56.93
N TRP A 146 -45.62 3.68 58.24
CA TRP A 146 -44.31 3.82 58.90
C TRP A 146 -43.33 2.73 58.49
N LEU A 147 -43.79 1.48 58.32
CA LEU A 147 -42.98 0.38 57.80
C LEU A 147 -42.54 0.62 56.35
N PHE A 148 -43.45 1.12 55.52
CA PHE A 148 -43.12 1.55 54.16
C PHE A 148 -42.08 2.68 54.14
N SER A 149 -42.27 3.71 54.98
CA SER A 149 -41.36 4.85 55.06
C SER A 149 -39.96 4.44 55.56
N LEU A 150 -39.91 3.56 56.56
CA LEU A 150 -38.66 2.99 57.09
C LEU A 150 -37.94 2.16 56.03
N HIS A 151 -38.65 1.31 55.28
CA HIS A 151 -38.09 0.56 54.16
C HIS A 151 -37.50 1.50 53.10
N PHE A 152 -38.26 2.50 52.65
CA PHE A 152 -37.81 3.45 51.64
C PHE A 152 -36.56 4.22 52.08
N ILE A 153 -36.58 4.80 53.28
CA ILE A 153 -35.46 5.60 53.81
C ILE A 153 -34.21 4.73 54.02
N SER A 154 -34.35 3.55 54.64
CA SER A 154 -33.22 2.66 54.92
C SER A 154 -32.54 2.17 53.64
N TYR A 155 -33.32 1.76 52.63
CA TYR A 155 -32.79 1.32 51.35
C TYR A 155 -32.16 2.48 50.57
N PHE A 156 -32.79 3.66 50.59
CA PHE A 156 -32.25 4.83 49.92
C PHE A 156 -30.93 5.32 50.54
N LEU A 157 -30.85 5.39 51.87
CA LEU A 157 -29.60 5.73 52.58
C LEU A 157 -28.53 4.66 52.37
N GLY A 158 -28.89 3.37 52.43
CA GLY A 158 -27.97 2.26 52.17
C GLY A 158 -27.40 2.30 50.75
N GLY A 159 -28.25 2.51 49.73
CA GLY A 159 -27.82 2.66 48.34
C GLY A 159 -26.92 3.88 48.12
N THR A 160 -27.21 5.00 48.78
CA THR A 160 -26.38 6.22 48.69
C THR A 160 -25.03 6.02 49.37
N PHE A 161 -25.01 5.42 50.57
CA PHE A 161 -23.79 5.08 51.29
C PHE A 161 -22.88 4.17 50.48
N LEU A 162 -23.43 3.14 49.81
CA LEU A 162 -22.68 2.25 48.93
C LEU A 162 -22.01 2.99 47.76
N LEU A 163 -22.72 3.93 47.12
CA LEU A 163 -22.15 4.72 46.03
C LEU A 163 -21.09 5.70 46.53
N VAL A 164 -21.29 6.35 47.70
CA VAL A 164 -20.28 7.22 48.32
C VAL A 164 -19.03 6.42 48.70
N TYR A 165 -19.20 5.23 49.29
CA TYR A 165 -18.11 4.32 49.61
C TYR A 165 -17.31 3.92 48.36
N LYS A 166 -17.99 3.62 47.25
CA LYS A 166 -17.34 3.35 45.96
C LYS A 166 -16.63 4.58 45.41
N TYR A 167 -17.26 5.75 45.44
CA TYR A 167 -16.67 7.02 44.98
C TYR A 167 -15.35 7.34 45.69
N LEU A 168 -15.26 7.08 47.00
CA LEU A 168 -14.05 7.30 47.78
C LEU A 168 -12.91 6.32 47.42
N LYS A 169 -13.21 5.18 46.79
CA LYS A 169 -12.24 4.13 46.43
C LYS A 169 -11.83 4.11 44.95
N LEU A 170 -12.60 4.75 44.08
CA LEU A 170 -12.35 4.76 42.64
C LEU A 170 -11.44 5.92 42.23
N GLU A 171 -10.72 5.74 41.11
CA GLU A 171 -9.88 6.75 40.47
C GLU A 171 -10.22 6.88 38.97
N GLY A 172 -9.71 7.93 38.31
CA GLY A 172 -9.90 8.13 36.86
C GLY A 172 -11.36 8.32 36.42
N ILE A 173 -11.73 7.71 35.30
CA ILE A 173 -13.05 7.88 34.65
C ILE A 173 -14.18 7.32 35.53
N GLU A 174 -13.98 6.16 36.15
CA GLU A 174 -14.99 5.50 36.99
C GLU A 174 -15.38 6.37 38.21
N LYS A 175 -14.41 7.10 38.78
CA LYS A 175 -14.68 8.07 39.86
C LYS A 175 -15.58 9.20 39.38
N ALA A 176 -15.32 9.73 38.18
CA ALA A 176 -16.11 10.81 37.59
C ALA A 176 -17.54 10.35 37.28
N GLU A 177 -17.71 9.12 36.78
CA GLU A 177 -19.00 8.50 36.52
C GLU A 177 -19.85 8.40 37.79
N VAL A 178 -19.30 7.82 38.86
CA VAL A 178 -20.01 7.69 40.15
C VAL A 178 -20.28 9.06 40.77
N GLY A 179 -19.34 10.00 40.67
CA GLY A 179 -19.49 11.36 41.19
C GLY A 179 -20.66 12.12 40.56
N ILE A 180 -20.83 12.01 39.24
CA ILE A 180 -21.93 12.68 38.52
C ILE A 180 -23.29 12.06 38.87
N VAL A 181 -23.34 10.72 38.95
CA VAL A 181 -24.56 10.01 39.36
C VAL A 181 -24.95 10.41 40.79
N LEU A 182 -23.98 10.46 41.71
CA LEU A 182 -24.20 10.93 43.09
C LEU A 182 -24.72 12.38 43.14
N LEU A 183 -24.16 13.28 42.33
CA LEU A 183 -24.60 14.67 42.26
C LEU A 183 -26.06 14.79 41.78
N GLY A 184 -26.43 14.01 40.76
CA GLY A 184 -27.80 13.94 40.26
C GLY A 184 -28.79 13.41 41.31
N ILE A 185 -28.40 12.37 42.04
CA ILE A 185 -29.20 11.80 43.15
C ILE A 185 -29.35 12.82 44.28
N PHE A 186 -28.26 13.48 44.67
CA PHE A 186 -28.26 14.48 45.74
C PHE A 186 -29.21 15.64 45.44
N LEU A 187 -29.09 16.23 44.24
CA LEU A 187 -29.97 17.32 43.81
C LEU A 187 -31.43 16.86 43.73
N SER A 188 -31.71 15.72 43.10
CA SER A 188 -33.07 15.18 43.03
C SER A 188 -33.67 14.95 44.42
N SER A 189 -32.87 14.46 45.38
CA SER A 189 -33.34 14.10 46.72
C SER A 189 -33.57 15.32 47.59
N ILE A 190 -32.69 16.32 47.55
CA ILE A 190 -32.87 17.57 48.29
C ILE A 190 -34.15 18.25 47.89
N PHE A 191 -34.37 18.46 46.58
CA PHE A 191 -35.57 19.13 46.12
C PHE A 191 -36.83 18.29 46.37
N ALA A 192 -36.76 16.97 46.27
CA ALA A 192 -37.86 16.08 46.64
C ALA A 192 -38.19 16.17 48.14
N VAL A 193 -37.19 16.20 49.04
CA VAL A 193 -37.40 16.35 50.49
C VAL A 193 -37.96 17.74 50.84
N ILE A 194 -37.43 18.79 50.21
CA ILE A 194 -37.94 20.15 50.39
C ILE A 194 -39.43 20.22 50.03
N THR A 195 -39.81 19.69 48.87
CA THR A 195 -41.18 19.78 48.36
C THR A 195 -42.16 18.78 48.96
N SER A 196 -41.68 17.60 49.36
CA SER A 196 -42.55 16.50 49.82
C SER A 196 -42.61 16.37 51.34
N LEU A 197 -41.63 16.92 52.08
CA LEU A 197 -41.52 16.76 53.53
C LEU A 197 -41.46 18.11 54.26
N TRP A 198 -40.55 19.01 53.86
CA TRP A 198 -40.30 20.27 54.56
C TRP A 198 -41.41 21.31 54.33
N LEU A 199 -41.74 21.65 53.08
CA LEU A 199 -42.79 22.64 52.77
C LEU A 199 -44.17 22.27 53.36
N PRO A 200 -44.60 20.99 53.37
CA PRO A 200 -45.81 20.58 54.07
C PRO A 200 -45.81 20.82 55.59
N LEU A 201 -44.65 20.76 56.27
CA LEU A 201 -44.55 21.06 57.71
C LEU A 201 -44.83 22.53 58.03
N PHE A 202 -44.58 23.43 57.08
CA PHE A 202 -44.91 24.86 57.18
C PHE A 202 -46.31 25.20 56.62
N GLY A 203 -47.17 24.20 56.40
CA GLY A 203 -48.52 24.39 55.88
C GLY A 203 -48.61 24.61 54.37
N ILE A 204 -47.49 24.47 53.64
CA ILE A 204 -47.41 24.66 52.18
C ILE A 204 -47.50 23.30 51.48
N SER A 205 -48.68 22.68 51.50
CA SER A 205 -48.91 21.33 50.94
C SER A 205 -49.01 21.29 49.41
N LYS A 206 -49.17 22.44 48.75
CA LYS A 206 -49.44 22.52 47.29
C LYS A 206 -48.27 22.05 46.41
N PHE A 207 -47.05 22.04 46.93
CA PHE A 207 -45.84 21.64 46.18
C PHE A 207 -45.55 20.13 46.25
N PHE A 208 -46.34 19.35 46.99
CA PHE A 208 -46.12 17.91 47.13
C PHE A 208 -46.10 17.15 45.79
N ILE A 209 -46.93 17.55 44.82
CA ILE A 209 -47.02 16.89 43.50
C ILE A 209 -45.85 17.29 42.58
N THR A 210 -45.07 18.31 42.95
CA THR A 210 -43.88 18.72 42.19
C THR A 210 -42.63 17.92 42.55
N GLY A 211 -42.63 17.19 43.67
CA GLY A 211 -41.52 16.35 44.12
C GLY A 211 -40.96 15.39 43.06
N PRO A 212 -41.80 14.61 42.35
CA PRO A 212 -41.34 13.69 41.31
C PRO A 212 -40.69 14.36 40.09
N LEU A 213 -40.98 15.65 39.85
CA LEU A 213 -40.41 16.40 38.73
C LEU A 213 -38.89 16.58 38.90
N PHE A 214 -38.40 16.64 40.14
CA PHE A 214 -36.97 16.82 40.42
C PHE A 214 -36.11 15.59 40.10
N VAL A 215 -36.73 14.45 39.80
CA VAL A 215 -36.03 13.29 39.22
C VAL A 215 -35.43 13.62 37.85
N LEU A 216 -35.92 14.68 37.19
CA LEU A 216 -35.30 15.22 35.98
C LEU A 216 -33.82 15.58 36.20
N PHE A 217 -33.42 16.04 37.39
CA PHE A 217 -32.00 16.30 37.69
C PHE A 217 -31.18 15.02 37.59
N PHE A 218 -31.64 13.92 38.21
CA PHE A 218 -30.97 12.63 38.08
C PHE A 218 -30.82 12.22 36.62
N VAL A 219 -31.88 12.34 35.83
CA VAL A 219 -31.87 12.03 34.39
C VAL A 219 -30.84 12.89 33.64
N ILE A 220 -30.84 14.22 33.84
CA ILE A 220 -29.93 15.15 33.17
C ILE A 220 -28.46 14.80 33.45
N PHE A 221 -28.11 14.58 34.72
CA PHE A 221 -26.74 14.25 35.10
C PHE A 221 -26.32 12.87 34.59
N VAL A 222 -27.22 11.89 34.58
CA VAL A 222 -26.94 10.57 33.99
C VAL A 222 -26.76 10.67 32.47
N PHE A 223 -27.59 11.45 31.77
CA PHE A 223 -27.38 11.75 30.35
C PHE A 223 -26.01 12.39 30.12
N TYR A 224 -25.66 13.40 30.92
CA TYR A 224 -24.33 14.03 30.85
C TYR A 224 -23.20 13.01 31.07
N ALA A 225 -23.33 12.09 32.03
CA ALA A 225 -22.36 11.03 32.25
C ALA A 225 -22.25 10.07 31.05
N ILE A 226 -23.39 9.66 30.46
CA ILE A 226 -23.42 8.84 29.24
C ILE A 226 -22.70 9.55 28.08
N PHE A 227 -22.94 10.85 27.89
CA PHE A 227 -22.33 11.62 26.81
C PHE A 227 -20.84 11.91 27.03
N ARG A 228 -20.46 12.36 28.23
CA ARG A 228 -19.11 12.85 28.51
C ARG A 228 -18.13 11.74 28.83
N TYR A 229 -18.56 10.69 29.54
CA TYR A 229 -17.71 9.62 30.05
C TYR A 229 -18.01 8.25 29.43
N ARG A 230 -18.95 8.18 28.47
CA ARG A 230 -19.36 6.93 27.80
C ARG A 230 -19.91 5.89 28.78
N LEU A 231 -20.67 6.35 29.77
CA LEU A 231 -21.31 5.48 30.76
C LEU A 231 -21.99 4.29 30.09
N PHE A 232 -21.65 3.07 30.52
CA PHE A 232 -22.12 1.78 29.97
C PHE A 232 -21.71 1.46 28.53
N ASN A 233 -20.68 2.10 27.97
CA ASN A 233 -20.25 1.96 26.56
C ASN A 233 -21.37 2.22 25.54
N LEU A 234 -22.30 3.10 25.88
CA LEU A 234 -23.43 3.46 25.05
C LEU A 234 -23.05 4.50 23.97
N VAL A 235 -21.94 4.33 23.27
CA VAL A 235 -21.45 5.32 22.28
C VAL A 235 -22.45 5.48 21.12
N GLU A 236 -23.13 4.42 20.72
CA GLU A 236 -24.21 4.47 19.72
C GLU A 236 -25.51 5.14 20.23
N PHE A 237 -25.66 5.33 21.56
CA PHE A 237 -26.83 6.00 22.15
C PHE A 237 -26.89 7.47 21.78
N ALA A 238 -25.74 8.09 21.57
CA ALA A 238 -25.65 9.52 21.36
C ALA A 238 -26.49 9.97 20.15
N THR A 239 -26.61 9.13 19.13
CA THR A 239 -27.44 9.40 17.95
C THR A 239 -28.71 8.56 17.95
N GLN A 240 -28.63 7.24 18.17
CA GLN A 240 -29.80 6.36 18.11
C GLN A 240 -30.78 6.56 19.28
N GLY A 241 -30.25 6.87 20.47
CA GLY A 241 -31.02 7.14 21.67
C GLY A 241 -31.88 8.39 21.55
N ILE A 242 -31.37 9.45 20.90
CA ILE A 242 -32.12 10.69 20.66
C ILE A 242 -33.28 10.43 19.69
N PHE A 243 -33.08 9.63 18.64
CA PHE A 243 -34.15 9.24 17.71
C PHE A 243 -35.18 8.32 18.37
N LEU A 244 -34.75 7.34 19.17
CA LEU A 244 -35.65 6.47 19.90
C LEU A 244 -36.47 7.26 20.92
N LEU A 245 -35.83 8.17 21.66
CA LEU A 245 -36.51 9.07 22.58
C LEU A 245 -37.51 9.96 21.83
N GLY A 246 -37.15 10.48 20.66
CA GLY A 246 -38.05 11.19 19.76
C GLY A 246 -39.27 10.34 19.38
N LEU A 247 -39.06 9.08 18.98
CA LEU A 247 -40.13 8.16 18.57
C LEU A 247 -41.05 7.76 19.73
N VAL A 248 -40.50 7.55 20.93
CA VAL A 248 -41.30 7.32 22.14
C VAL A 248 -42.11 8.58 22.48
N THR A 249 -41.51 9.77 22.39
CA THR A 249 -42.20 11.04 22.62
C THR A 249 -43.33 11.26 21.60
N VAL A 250 -43.08 10.95 20.32
CA VAL A 250 -44.09 10.98 19.27
C VAL A 250 -45.21 9.98 19.55
N SER A 251 -44.90 8.74 19.95
CA SER A 251 -45.90 7.73 20.28
C SER A 251 -46.78 8.15 21.47
N VAL A 252 -46.19 8.76 22.48
CA VAL A 252 -46.91 9.29 23.65
C VAL A 252 -47.75 10.50 23.28
N ALA A 253 -47.22 11.44 22.49
CA ALA A 253 -47.99 12.56 21.95
C ALA A 253 -49.17 12.06 21.11
N THR A 254 -48.95 11.02 20.30
CA THR A 254 -49.99 10.33 19.50
C THR A 254 -51.11 9.81 20.40
N LEU A 255 -50.76 9.05 21.43
CA LEU A 255 -51.71 8.52 22.40
C LEU A 255 -52.52 9.62 23.09
N ILE A 256 -51.86 10.69 23.53
CA ILE A 256 -52.51 11.85 24.15
C ILE A 256 -53.45 12.55 23.18
N GLY A 257 -53.03 12.80 21.93
CA GLY A 257 -53.89 13.44 20.94
C GLY A 257 -55.12 12.62 20.59
N PHE A 258 -55.00 11.29 20.53
CA PHE A 258 -56.16 10.40 20.36
C PHE A 258 -57.09 10.42 21.59
N LEU A 259 -56.55 10.33 22.80
CA LEU A 259 -57.34 10.36 24.04
C LEU A 259 -58.06 11.70 24.24
N THR A 260 -57.42 12.80 23.83
CA THR A 260 -57.97 14.16 23.94
C THR A 260 -58.80 14.58 22.72
N LYS A 261 -58.81 13.78 21.65
CA LYS A 261 -59.42 14.10 20.34
C LYS A 261 -58.94 15.45 19.77
N ASN A 262 -57.67 15.80 20.00
CA ASN A 262 -57.08 17.06 19.57
C ASN A 262 -55.99 16.82 18.51
N PHE A 263 -56.35 16.92 17.24
CA PHE A 263 -55.41 16.70 16.13
C PHE A 263 -54.44 17.86 15.92
N SER A 264 -54.80 19.09 16.33
CA SER A 264 -53.89 20.23 16.33
C SER A 264 -52.71 20.01 17.28
N PHE A 265 -52.96 19.40 18.44
CA PHE A 265 -51.90 18.99 19.37
C PHE A 265 -50.90 18.03 18.74
N LEU A 266 -51.39 17.05 17.96
CA LEU A 266 -50.53 16.06 17.30
C LEU A 266 -49.57 16.72 16.32
N LEU A 267 -50.09 17.58 15.46
CA LEU A 267 -49.30 18.25 14.44
C LEU A 267 -48.20 19.12 15.05
N HIS A 268 -48.56 20.03 15.97
CA HIS A 268 -47.60 20.91 16.63
C HIS A 268 -46.56 20.13 17.44
N SER A 269 -46.97 19.05 18.10
CA SER A 269 -46.05 18.17 18.83
C SER A 269 -45.07 17.47 17.91
N TYR A 270 -45.51 16.93 16.76
CA TYR A 270 -44.62 16.25 15.82
C TYR A 270 -43.61 17.20 15.19
N VAL A 271 -44.02 18.41 14.82
CA VAL A 271 -43.12 19.45 14.29
C VAL A 271 -42.08 19.86 15.35
N ALA A 272 -42.51 20.09 16.58
CA ALA A 272 -41.63 20.43 17.69
C ALA A 272 -40.61 19.32 17.97
N ILE A 273 -41.08 18.07 18.11
CA ILE A 273 -40.22 16.92 18.38
C ILE A 273 -39.22 16.69 17.23
N ALA A 274 -39.64 16.79 15.97
CA ALA A 274 -38.75 16.62 14.83
C ALA A 274 -37.60 17.65 14.84
N ASN A 275 -37.91 18.92 15.15
CA ASN A 275 -36.91 19.98 15.27
C ASN A 275 -35.95 19.76 16.44
N VAL A 276 -36.47 19.40 17.63
CA VAL A 276 -35.63 19.14 18.82
C VAL A 276 -34.71 17.95 18.60
N VAL A 277 -35.24 16.85 18.05
CA VAL A 277 -34.46 15.64 17.74
C VAL A 277 -33.35 15.97 16.75
N LEU A 278 -33.66 16.67 15.65
CA LEU A 278 -32.67 17.06 14.65
C LEU A 278 -31.59 17.97 15.25
N GLY A 279 -31.98 18.97 16.03
CA GLY A 279 -31.03 19.89 16.69
C GLY A 279 -30.14 19.20 17.73
N ALA A 280 -30.70 18.31 18.53
CA ALA A 280 -29.96 17.56 19.53
C ALA A 280 -28.94 16.61 18.90
N VAL A 281 -29.30 15.92 17.81
CA VAL A 281 -28.39 15.05 17.05
C VAL A 281 -27.20 15.83 16.50
N VAL A 282 -27.48 16.99 15.89
CA VAL A 282 -26.44 17.87 15.33
C VAL A 282 -25.52 18.41 16.43
N TYR A 283 -26.09 18.88 17.54
CA TYR A 283 -25.33 19.42 18.66
C TYR A 283 -24.42 18.38 19.32
N VAL A 284 -24.93 17.17 19.56
CA VAL A 284 -24.19 16.12 20.27
C VAL A 284 -23.01 15.59 19.45
N LYS A 285 -23.12 15.58 18.12
CA LYS A 285 -22.03 15.10 17.24
C LYS A 285 -20.75 15.90 17.45
N ASP A 286 -20.85 17.23 17.42
CA ASP A 286 -19.74 18.12 17.77
C ASP A 286 -20.27 19.39 18.42
N PRO A 287 -20.31 19.44 19.77
CA PRO A 287 -20.77 20.61 20.52
C PRO A 287 -19.84 21.82 20.41
N ARG A 288 -18.58 21.63 19.98
CA ARG A 288 -17.59 22.71 19.86
C ARG A 288 -17.78 23.47 18.54
N ASN A 289 -18.23 22.78 17.50
CA ASN A 289 -18.50 23.39 16.21
C ASN A 289 -19.57 24.50 16.33
N PRO A 290 -19.25 25.76 15.97
CA PRO A 290 -20.20 26.86 16.05
C PRO A 290 -21.43 26.66 15.16
N VAL A 291 -21.28 26.02 14.00
CA VAL A 291 -22.38 25.74 13.06
C VAL A 291 -23.43 24.85 13.72
N ASN A 292 -22.99 23.76 14.37
CA ASN A 292 -23.88 22.83 15.09
C ASN A 292 -24.63 23.52 16.22
N ARG A 293 -23.95 24.41 16.96
CA ARG A 293 -24.55 25.19 18.04
C ARG A 293 -25.64 26.14 17.55
N TYR A 294 -25.35 26.92 16.51
CA TYR A 294 -26.33 27.88 15.98
C TYR A 294 -27.49 27.17 15.27
N PHE A 295 -27.22 26.04 14.61
CA PHE A 295 -28.26 25.20 14.05
C PHE A 295 -29.20 24.65 15.14
N ALA A 296 -28.64 24.05 16.19
CA ALA A 296 -29.42 23.50 17.29
C ALA A 296 -30.27 24.58 17.99
N LEU A 297 -29.70 25.77 18.16
CA LEU A 297 -30.38 26.92 18.75
C LEU A 297 -31.52 27.45 17.86
N LEU A 298 -31.34 27.45 16.54
CA LEU A 298 -32.38 27.80 15.58
C LEU A 298 -33.58 26.85 15.65
N VAL A 299 -33.36 25.54 15.52
CA VAL A 299 -34.44 24.55 15.54
C VAL A 299 -35.10 24.46 16.92
N PHE A 300 -34.38 24.74 18.00
CA PHE A 300 -34.95 24.88 19.34
C PHE A 300 -35.95 26.04 19.43
N PHE A 301 -35.58 27.23 18.94
CA PHE A 301 -36.52 28.37 18.93
C PHE A 301 -37.72 28.12 18.03
N ILE A 302 -37.54 27.48 16.88
CA ILE A 302 -38.65 27.09 16.00
C ILE A 302 -39.59 26.10 16.68
N SER A 303 -39.05 25.10 17.38
CA SER A 303 -39.84 24.15 18.18
C SER A 303 -40.63 24.85 19.27
N PHE A 304 -40.00 25.76 20.00
CA PHE A 304 -40.65 26.45 21.12
C PHE A 304 -41.71 27.45 20.63
N TRP A 305 -41.47 28.14 19.52
CA TRP A 305 -42.46 28.96 18.83
C TRP A 305 -43.66 28.13 18.38
N THR A 306 -43.44 26.92 17.83
CA THR A 306 -44.50 26.00 17.42
C THR A 306 -45.39 25.60 18.60
N LEU A 307 -44.80 25.25 19.75
CA LEU A 307 -45.57 24.91 20.95
C LEU A 307 -46.32 26.11 21.53
N ALA A 308 -45.71 27.30 21.51
CA ALA A 308 -46.37 28.52 21.99
C ALA A 308 -47.62 28.88 21.16
N ASN A 309 -47.59 28.65 19.84
CA ASN A 309 -48.77 28.80 18.96
C ASN A 309 -49.89 27.83 19.37
N TYR A 310 -49.57 26.55 19.60
CA TYR A 310 -50.56 25.59 20.06
C TYR A 310 -51.19 25.98 21.41
N PHE A 311 -50.38 26.37 22.40
CA PHE A 311 -50.91 26.75 23.71
C PHE A 311 -51.75 28.04 23.64
N SER A 312 -51.40 28.97 22.76
CA SER A 312 -52.23 30.13 22.44
C SER A 312 -53.60 29.72 21.90
N ASP A 313 -53.64 28.79 20.94
CA ASP A 313 -54.89 28.34 20.30
C ASP A 313 -55.82 27.58 21.26
N VAL A 314 -55.26 26.87 22.25
CA VAL A 314 -56.04 26.07 23.22
C VAL A 314 -56.36 26.84 24.50
N SER A 315 -55.82 28.06 24.66
CA SER A 315 -56.06 28.90 25.82
C SER A 315 -57.55 29.26 25.95
N LYS A 316 -58.13 28.99 27.12
CA LYS A 316 -59.55 29.27 27.41
C LYS A 316 -59.74 30.57 28.19
N GLY A 317 -58.70 31.05 28.87
CA GLY A 317 -58.70 32.29 29.62
C GLY A 317 -57.98 33.43 28.88
N MET A 318 -58.46 34.67 29.07
CA MET A 318 -57.87 35.86 28.45
C MET A 318 -56.43 36.09 28.91
N GLU A 319 -56.14 35.92 30.21
CA GLU A 319 -54.78 36.05 30.74
C GLU A 319 -53.82 34.98 30.19
N GLU A 320 -54.31 33.75 30.03
CA GLU A 320 -53.53 32.63 29.50
C GLU A 320 -53.20 32.85 28.02
N ALA A 321 -54.20 33.28 27.24
CA ALA A 321 -54.01 33.62 25.83
C ALA A 321 -53.01 34.79 25.65
N ILE A 322 -53.08 35.82 26.50
CA ILE A 322 -52.15 36.97 26.44
C ILE A 322 -50.72 36.50 26.72
N PHE A 323 -50.54 35.67 27.76
CA PHE A 323 -49.23 35.12 28.09
C PHE A 323 -48.62 34.34 26.92
N TRP A 324 -49.37 33.38 26.34
CA TRP A 324 -48.85 32.57 25.25
C TRP A 324 -48.60 33.37 23.98
N ASN A 325 -49.44 34.36 23.65
CA ASN A 325 -49.16 35.26 22.53
C ASN A 325 -47.91 36.11 22.75
N ARG A 326 -47.69 36.65 23.95
CA ARG A 326 -46.43 37.34 24.28
C ARG A 326 -45.22 36.42 24.17
N MET A 327 -45.37 35.13 24.55
CA MET A 327 -44.35 34.11 24.35
C MET A 327 -44.07 33.85 22.86
N ILE A 328 -45.09 33.79 21.99
CA ILE A 328 -44.91 33.62 20.53
C ILE A 328 -43.97 34.71 19.99
N TYR A 329 -44.25 35.98 20.32
CA TYR A 329 -43.45 37.13 19.86
C TYR A 329 -42.07 37.23 20.51
N PHE A 330 -41.94 36.83 21.78
CA PHE A 330 -40.64 36.68 22.44
C PHE A 330 -39.75 35.71 21.67
N VAL A 331 -40.27 34.53 21.34
CA VAL A 331 -39.48 33.49 20.66
C VAL A 331 -39.23 33.84 19.20
N SER A 332 -40.22 34.40 18.50
CA SER A 332 -40.06 34.80 17.10
C SER A 332 -38.98 35.86 16.91
N SER A 333 -38.75 36.75 17.89
CA SER A 333 -37.64 37.71 17.85
C SER A 333 -36.25 37.07 17.98
N LEU A 334 -36.13 35.84 18.51
CA LEU A 334 -34.86 35.13 18.63
C LEU A 334 -34.52 34.28 17.39
N ILE A 335 -35.53 33.92 16.58
CA ILE A 335 -35.36 33.12 15.36
C ILE A 335 -34.46 33.83 14.32
N PRO A 336 -34.62 35.14 14.01
CA PRO A 336 -33.74 35.84 13.09
C PRO A 336 -32.28 35.86 13.55
N ILE A 337 -32.02 36.03 14.85
CA ILE A 337 -30.66 35.98 15.41
C ILE A 337 -30.02 34.63 15.10
N ALA A 338 -30.72 33.54 15.43
CA ALA A 338 -30.23 32.18 15.20
C ALA A 338 -30.01 31.90 13.71
N SER A 339 -30.93 32.36 12.86
CA SER A 339 -30.89 32.21 11.40
C SER A 339 -29.68 32.92 10.80
N VAL A 340 -29.41 34.16 11.22
CA VAL A 340 -28.25 34.93 10.77
C VAL A 340 -26.95 34.31 11.26
N LEU A 341 -26.85 33.95 12.55
CA LEU A 341 -25.65 33.31 13.10
C LEU A 341 -25.33 32.00 12.39
N PHE A 342 -26.36 31.20 12.09
CA PHE A 342 -26.23 29.98 11.30
C PHE A 342 -25.78 30.31 9.86
N ALA A 343 -26.47 31.19 9.13
CA ALA A 343 -26.13 31.55 7.75
C ALA A 343 -24.71 32.12 7.60
N LEU A 344 -24.19 32.82 8.60
CA LEU A 344 -22.84 33.37 8.61
C LEU A 344 -21.75 32.30 8.81
N HIS A 345 -22.02 31.28 9.62
CA HIS A 345 -21.03 30.24 9.94
C HIS A 345 -21.14 29.01 9.02
N PHE A 346 -22.31 28.76 8.44
CA PHE A 346 -22.58 27.61 7.56
C PHE A 346 -22.11 27.86 6.11
N PRO A 347 -21.53 26.88 5.39
CA PRO A 347 -21.08 25.56 5.85
C PRO A 347 -19.76 25.62 6.64
N GLN A 348 -18.89 26.59 6.33
CA GLN A 348 -17.66 26.94 7.06
C GLN A 348 -17.54 28.48 7.13
N ARG A 349 -16.75 29.01 8.08
CA ARG A 349 -16.60 30.45 8.37
C ARG A 349 -15.99 31.20 7.18
N ALA A 350 -16.84 31.75 6.30
CA ALA A 350 -16.39 32.48 5.12
C ALA A 350 -16.46 34.01 5.24
N VAL A 351 -17.03 34.56 6.33
CA VAL A 351 -17.24 36.01 6.46
C VAL A 351 -16.81 36.52 7.83
N TYR A 352 -15.76 37.33 7.85
CA TYR A 352 -15.37 38.09 9.04
C TYR A 352 -16.37 39.23 9.26
N ILE A 353 -17.29 39.04 10.20
CA ILE A 353 -18.17 40.11 10.69
C ILE A 353 -17.57 40.68 11.97
N LYS A 354 -17.51 42.02 12.07
CA LYS A 354 -17.02 42.69 13.29
C LYS A 354 -17.87 42.22 14.47
N LYS A 355 -17.23 41.80 15.58
CA LYS A 355 -17.92 41.37 16.81
C LYS A 355 -19.00 42.39 17.25
N SER A 356 -18.74 43.69 17.07
CA SER A 356 -19.70 44.77 17.38
C SER A 356 -21.02 44.69 16.60
N GLN A 357 -21.02 44.26 15.34
CA GLN A 357 -22.23 44.12 14.52
C GLN A 357 -23.08 42.93 14.98
N ILE A 358 -22.43 41.80 15.34
CA ILE A 358 -23.11 40.63 15.92
C ILE A 358 -23.72 41.01 17.27
N TRP A 359 -22.96 41.70 18.13
CA TRP A 359 -23.46 42.18 19.43
C TRP A 359 -24.66 43.12 19.27
N TRP A 360 -24.66 44.03 18.30
CA TRP A 360 -25.81 44.89 18.02
C TRP A 360 -27.06 44.11 17.60
N LEU A 361 -26.92 43.15 16.67
CA LEU A 361 -28.02 42.29 16.22
C LEU A 361 -28.62 41.46 17.36
N VAL A 362 -27.75 40.89 18.21
CA VAL A 362 -28.15 40.10 19.38
C VAL A 362 -28.84 40.97 20.42
N SER A 363 -28.23 42.11 20.80
CA SER A 363 -28.80 43.03 21.79
C SER A 363 -30.15 43.60 21.35
N LEU A 364 -30.31 43.92 20.05
CA LEU A 364 -31.57 44.42 19.50
C LEU A 364 -32.68 43.37 19.59
N GLY A 365 -32.41 42.12 19.18
CA GLY A 365 -33.43 41.07 19.27
C GLY A 365 -33.75 40.68 20.71
N ILE A 366 -32.77 40.68 21.62
CA ILE A 366 -33.03 40.50 23.06
C ILE A 366 -33.90 41.65 23.59
N ALA A 367 -33.63 42.90 23.24
CA ALA A 367 -34.45 44.04 23.66
C ALA A 367 -35.89 43.91 23.16
N ILE A 368 -36.10 43.57 21.88
CA ILE A 368 -37.44 43.33 21.32
C ILE A 368 -38.14 42.15 22.03
N SER A 369 -37.40 41.07 22.34
CA SER A 369 -37.93 39.92 23.06
C SER A 369 -38.43 40.31 24.46
N LEU A 370 -37.63 41.04 25.24
CA LEU A 370 -37.99 41.46 26.58
C LEU A 370 -39.18 42.43 26.57
N LEU A 371 -39.20 43.37 25.61
CA LEU A 371 -40.35 44.27 25.42
C LEU A 371 -41.63 43.49 25.09
N SER A 372 -41.52 42.42 24.30
CA SER A 372 -42.65 41.53 23.98
C SER A 372 -43.26 40.85 25.21
N LEU A 373 -42.43 40.43 26.17
CA LEU A 373 -42.89 39.62 27.30
C LEU A 373 -43.55 40.48 28.40
N PHE A 374 -43.02 41.68 28.64
CA PHE A 374 -43.38 42.49 29.80
C PHE A 374 -44.26 43.72 29.48
N THR A 375 -44.55 44.01 28.20
CA THR A 375 -45.31 45.22 27.82
C THR A 375 -46.49 44.92 26.89
N ASP A 376 -47.46 45.84 26.84
CA ASP A 376 -48.62 45.80 25.92
C ASP A 376 -48.29 46.38 24.53
N LEU A 377 -47.02 46.70 24.26
CA LEU A 377 -46.59 47.38 23.03
C LEU A 377 -46.67 46.50 21.78
N LEU A 378 -46.66 45.18 21.95
CA LEU A 378 -46.75 44.17 20.89
C LEU A 378 -48.14 43.51 20.86
N VAL A 379 -48.57 42.98 22.00
CA VAL A 379 -49.89 42.36 22.20
C VAL A 379 -50.68 43.24 23.17
N LYS A 380 -51.63 44.02 22.65
CA LYS A 380 -52.41 44.99 23.43
C LYS A 380 -53.67 44.38 24.03
N SER A 381 -54.34 43.50 23.29
CA SER A 381 -55.58 42.84 23.73
C SER A 381 -55.82 41.56 22.94
N ILE A 382 -56.62 40.63 23.48
CA ILE A 382 -57.06 39.43 22.76
C ILE A 382 -58.58 39.37 22.83
N THR A 383 -59.23 39.22 21.68
CA THR A 383 -60.68 39.06 21.57
C THR A 383 -60.99 37.65 21.09
N PHE A 384 -61.94 36.98 21.75
CA PHE A 384 -62.40 35.66 21.34
C PHE A 384 -63.59 35.81 20.39
N VAL A 385 -63.39 35.55 19.11
CA VAL A 385 -64.43 35.61 18.05
C VAL A 385 -64.58 34.21 17.46
N ASP A 386 -65.81 33.65 17.46
CA ASP A 386 -66.12 32.33 16.91
C ASP A 386 -65.17 31.18 17.34
N SER A 387 -64.84 31.14 18.64
CA SER A 387 -63.89 30.17 19.23
C SER A 387 -62.43 30.32 18.75
N ARG A 388 -62.03 31.51 18.29
CA ARG A 388 -60.67 31.85 17.85
C ARG A 388 -60.17 33.11 18.55
N THR A 389 -58.85 33.18 18.74
CA THR A 389 -58.15 34.33 19.33
C THR A 389 -57.76 35.33 18.24
N GLU A 390 -58.43 36.48 18.22
CA GLU A 390 -58.00 37.64 17.45
C GLU A 390 -57.09 38.52 18.30
N ILE A 391 -55.96 38.95 17.74
CA ILE A 391 -54.92 39.70 18.45
C ILE A 391 -55.04 41.18 18.11
N GLY A 392 -55.26 42.00 19.13
CA GLY A 392 -55.10 43.45 19.03
C GLY A 392 -53.63 43.83 19.10
N TYR A 393 -53.05 44.20 17.96
CA TYR A 393 -51.64 44.56 17.85
C TYR A 393 -51.35 45.95 18.42
N GLY A 394 -50.23 46.07 19.13
CA GLY A 394 -49.70 47.37 19.56
C GLY A 394 -48.75 48.01 18.52
N PRO A 395 -48.29 49.25 18.75
CA PRO A 395 -47.47 49.99 17.78
C PRO A 395 -46.14 49.31 17.43
N LEU A 396 -45.61 48.48 18.34
CA LEU A 396 -44.32 47.81 18.16
C LEU A 396 -44.43 46.58 17.22
N PHE A 397 -45.64 46.14 16.87
CA PHE A 397 -45.86 45.00 15.95
C PHE A 397 -45.27 45.23 14.56
N VAL A 398 -45.39 46.44 14.00
CA VAL A 398 -44.83 46.78 12.69
C VAL A 398 -43.31 46.71 12.72
N PHE A 399 -42.69 47.26 13.78
CA PHE A 399 -41.23 47.21 13.97
C PHE A 399 -40.73 45.77 14.15
N HIS A 400 -41.45 44.94 14.91
CA HIS A 400 -41.13 43.53 15.05
C HIS A 400 -41.22 42.78 13.72
N SER A 401 -42.26 43.04 12.93
CA SER A 401 -42.45 42.41 11.62
C SER A 401 -41.33 42.80 10.64
N LEU A 402 -40.93 44.08 10.60
CA LEU A 402 -39.80 44.55 9.80
C LEU A 402 -38.47 43.93 10.26
N TYR A 403 -38.26 43.83 11.57
CA TYR A 403 -37.08 43.16 12.14
C TYR A 403 -37.01 41.69 11.73
N LEU A 404 -38.12 40.95 11.81
CA LEU A 404 -38.20 39.55 11.42
C LEU A 404 -37.89 39.35 9.93
N LEU A 405 -38.55 40.14 9.06
CA LEU A 405 -38.32 40.10 7.60
C LEU A 405 -36.88 40.47 7.24
N GLY A 406 -36.34 41.51 7.86
CA GLY A 406 -34.97 41.98 7.64
C GLY A 406 -33.93 40.93 8.04
N GLY A 407 -34.07 40.30 9.21
CA GLY A 407 -33.13 39.29 9.67
C GLY A 407 -33.18 38.00 8.86
N ILE A 408 -34.37 37.52 8.48
CA ILE A 408 -34.51 36.36 7.57
C ILE A 408 -33.96 36.69 6.18
N GLY A 409 -34.28 37.86 5.63
CA GLY A 409 -33.76 38.32 4.34
C GLY A 409 -32.24 38.42 4.32
N PHE A 410 -31.63 38.93 5.40
CA PHE A 410 -30.18 39.01 5.56
C PHE A 410 -29.53 37.62 5.60
N ALA A 411 -30.12 36.66 6.32
CA ALA A 411 -29.65 35.28 6.34
C ALA A 411 -29.70 34.64 4.94
N LEU A 412 -30.81 34.81 4.21
CA LEU A 412 -30.99 34.31 2.85
C LEU A 412 -30.00 34.93 1.86
N PHE A 413 -29.77 36.24 1.94
CA PHE A 413 -28.81 36.95 1.09
C PHE A 413 -27.39 36.39 1.24
N HIS A 414 -26.96 36.14 2.48
CA HIS A 414 -25.65 35.55 2.74
C HIS A 414 -25.54 34.09 2.27
N LEU A 415 -26.57 33.27 2.47
CA LEU A 415 -26.61 31.90 1.95
C LEU A 415 -26.52 31.87 0.42
N TRP A 416 -27.26 32.76 -0.26
CA TRP A 416 -27.21 32.89 -1.72
C TRP A 416 -25.83 33.35 -2.23
N GLY A 417 -25.25 34.37 -1.59
CA GLY A 417 -23.92 34.85 -1.94
C GLY A 417 -22.84 33.76 -1.79
N LYS A 418 -22.94 32.92 -0.76
CA LYS A 418 -22.07 31.75 -0.58
C LYS A 418 -22.34 30.67 -1.63
N TYR A 419 -23.61 30.36 -1.91
CA TYR A 419 -23.99 29.36 -2.91
C TYR A 419 -23.39 29.65 -4.30
N GLN A 420 -23.31 30.93 -4.69
CA GLN A 420 -22.72 31.34 -5.97
C GLN A 420 -21.20 31.14 -6.04
N ARG A 421 -20.50 31.17 -4.91
CA ARG A 421 -19.02 31.07 -4.82
C ARG A 421 -18.52 29.65 -4.53
N SER A 422 -19.38 28.77 -4.03
CA SER A 422 -19.01 27.40 -3.69
C SER A 422 -19.09 26.45 -4.89
N THR A 423 -18.23 25.44 -4.92
CA THR A 423 -18.23 24.30 -5.86
C THR A 423 -18.40 22.98 -5.09
N GLY A 424 -18.54 21.85 -5.81
CA GLY A 424 -18.63 20.51 -5.20
C GLY A 424 -19.77 20.35 -4.19
N THR A 425 -19.47 19.69 -3.07
CA THR A 425 -20.45 19.36 -2.02
C THR A 425 -20.91 20.56 -1.22
N ALA A 426 -20.05 21.56 -0.98
CA ALA A 426 -20.43 22.80 -0.30
C ALA A 426 -21.54 23.53 -1.06
N LYS A 427 -21.49 23.54 -2.40
CA LYS A 427 -22.55 24.12 -3.25
C LYS A 427 -23.87 23.37 -3.09
N ALA A 428 -23.83 22.03 -3.12
CA ALA A 428 -25.01 21.20 -2.94
C ALA A 428 -25.65 21.42 -1.55
N GLN A 429 -24.83 21.37 -0.49
CA GLN A 429 -25.23 21.64 0.89
C GLN A 429 -25.93 23.00 1.03
N LEU A 430 -25.31 24.07 0.52
CA LEU A 430 -25.88 25.42 0.51
C LEU A 430 -27.19 25.50 -0.28
N GLY A 431 -27.28 24.80 -1.42
CA GLY A 431 -28.48 24.77 -2.25
C GLY A 431 -29.70 24.21 -1.51
N TYR A 432 -29.56 23.07 -0.83
CA TYR A 432 -30.67 22.45 -0.08
C TYR A 432 -31.06 23.22 1.17
N VAL A 433 -30.08 23.77 1.89
CA VAL A 433 -30.33 24.63 3.07
C VAL A 433 -31.04 25.91 2.64
N PHE A 434 -30.57 26.56 1.58
CA PHE A 434 -31.19 27.76 1.02
C PHE A 434 -32.63 27.49 0.56
N LEU A 435 -32.84 26.43 -0.24
CA LEU A 435 -34.16 26.05 -0.72
C LEU A 435 -35.13 25.81 0.44
N GLY A 436 -34.69 25.06 1.45
CA GLY A 436 -35.48 24.80 2.66
C GLY A 436 -35.89 26.06 3.40
N PHE A 437 -34.91 26.93 3.68
CA PHE A 437 -35.12 28.21 4.37
C PHE A 437 -36.06 29.14 3.59
N VAL A 438 -35.90 29.25 2.27
CA VAL A 438 -36.75 30.10 1.43
C VAL A 438 -38.20 29.61 1.48
N LEU A 439 -38.44 28.32 1.19
CA LEU A 439 -39.79 27.76 1.13
C LEU A 439 -40.50 27.84 2.48
N SER A 440 -39.84 27.45 3.58
CA SER A 440 -40.47 27.46 4.91
C SER A 440 -40.72 28.87 5.41
N SER A 441 -39.75 29.79 5.25
CA SER A 441 -39.90 31.16 5.71
C SER A 441 -40.94 31.92 4.89
N PHE A 442 -40.97 31.74 3.57
CA PHE A 442 -41.97 32.35 2.70
C PHE A 442 -43.40 31.94 3.11
N LEU A 443 -43.64 30.64 3.26
CA LEU A 443 -44.96 30.14 3.65
C LEU A 443 -45.34 30.58 5.07
N ALA A 444 -44.40 30.53 6.03
CA ALA A 444 -44.64 30.98 7.39
C ALA A 444 -44.94 32.50 7.47
N ILE A 445 -44.24 33.34 6.71
CA ILE A 445 -44.48 34.78 6.62
C ILE A 445 -45.86 35.04 6.01
N ILE A 446 -46.22 34.32 4.94
CA ILE A 446 -47.53 34.49 4.30
C ILE A 446 -48.66 34.17 5.28
N THR A 447 -48.58 33.04 5.98
CA THR A 447 -49.68 32.61 6.84
C THR A 447 -49.78 33.34 8.17
N ASN A 448 -48.66 33.83 8.72
CA ASN A 448 -48.65 34.48 10.04
C ASN A 448 -48.60 36.00 10.01
N ILE A 449 -48.20 36.60 8.88
CA ILE A 449 -48.04 38.06 8.77
C ILE A 449 -48.90 38.61 7.64
N VAL A 450 -48.73 38.11 6.41
CA VAL A 450 -49.38 38.70 5.23
C VAL A 450 -50.89 38.47 5.24
N LEU A 451 -51.34 37.21 5.32
CA LEU A 451 -52.77 36.87 5.28
C LEU A 451 -53.56 37.48 6.46
N PRO A 452 -53.06 37.42 7.71
CA PRO A 452 -53.69 38.13 8.84
C PRO A 452 -53.80 39.64 8.62
N ALA A 453 -52.80 40.29 8.00
CA ALA A 453 -52.87 41.73 7.70
C ALA A 453 -53.99 42.09 6.72
N PHE A 454 -54.43 41.15 5.86
CA PHE A 454 -55.58 41.29 4.98
C PHE A 454 -56.89 40.75 5.58
N GLY A 455 -56.91 40.39 6.87
CA GLY A 455 -58.09 39.87 7.57
C GLY A 455 -58.34 38.36 7.41
N TYR A 456 -57.41 37.62 6.79
CA TYR A 456 -57.53 36.17 6.57
C TYR A 456 -56.83 35.35 7.67
N PHE A 457 -57.49 35.17 8.81
CA PHE A 457 -56.93 34.45 9.97
C PHE A 457 -57.12 32.93 9.95
N LYS A 458 -57.83 32.37 8.95
CA LYS A 458 -58.15 30.93 8.91
C LYS A 458 -56.92 30.02 8.74
N LEU A 459 -55.84 30.55 8.16
CA LEU A 459 -54.65 29.79 7.81
C LEU A 459 -53.51 29.92 8.82
N THR A 460 -53.62 30.82 9.80
CA THR A 460 -52.59 31.08 10.83
C THR A 460 -52.17 29.83 11.61
N PRO A 461 -53.09 28.95 12.07
CA PRO A 461 -52.72 27.74 12.82
C PRO A 461 -51.88 26.74 12.03
N PHE A 462 -51.88 26.81 10.69
CA PHE A 462 -51.07 25.95 9.83
C PHE A 462 -49.63 26.46 9.68
N GLY A 463 -49.38 27.74 10.03
CA GLY A 463 -48.10 28.41 9.81
C GLY A 463 -46.88 27.66 10.36
N PRO A 464 -46.89 27.22 11.62
CA PRO A 464 -45.78 26.42 12.18
C PRO A 464 -45.52 25.10 11.44
N SER A 465 -46.51 24.55 10.76
CA SER A 465 -46.40 23.26 10.06
C SER A 465 -45.51 23.33 8.83
N PHE A 466 -45.34 24.51 8.21
CA PHE A 466 -44.44 24.68 7.06
C PHE A 466 -42.95 24.52 7.43
N MET A 467 -42.62 24.53 8.72
CA MET A 467 -41.28 24.20 9.19
C MET A 467 -40.90 22.73 8.93
N LEU A 468 -41.86 21.84 8.63
CA LEU A 468 -41.59 20.48 8.17
C LEU A 468 -40.80 20.45 6.86
N ILE A 469 -41.01 21.44 5.97
CA ILE A 469 -40.27 21.56 4.71
C ILE A 469 -38.79 21.81 5.01
N MET A 470 -38.52 22.70 5.96
CA MET A 470 -37.16 23.02 6.42
C MET A 470 -36.49 21.79 7.06
N VAL A 471 -37.20 21.11 7.97
CA VAL A 471 -36.70 19.89 8.63
C VAL A 471 -36.40 18.80 7.60
N GLY A 472 -37.28 18.58 6.62
CA GLY A 472 -37.10 17.58 5.58
C GLY A 472 -35.92 17.89 4.65
N SER A 473 -35.79 19.14 4.20
CA SER A 473 -34.67 19.55 3.33
C SER A 473 -33.33 19.48 4.04
N LEU A 474 -33.28 19.88 5.32
CA LEU A 474 -32.08 19.83 6.15
C LEU A 474 -31.72 18.39 6.50
N ALA A 475 -32.70 17.56 6.87
CA ALA A 475 -32.48 16.13 7.10
C ALA A 475 -31.90 15.47 5.85
N TYR A 476 -32.47 15.74 4.67
CA TYR A 476 -31.91 15.24 3.41
C TYR A 476 -30.48 15.73 3.15
N ALA A 477 -30.21 17.02 3.39
CA ALA A 477 -28.86 17.58 3.23
C ALA A 477 -27.84 16.97 4.21
N ILE A 478 -28.23 16.75 5.48
CA ILE A 478 -27.42 16.04 6.50
C ILE A 478 -27.13 14.61 6.04
N LEU A 479 -28.15 13.89 5.59
CA LEU A 479 -28.06 12.48 5.28
C LEU A 479 -27.32 12.19 3.96
N LYS A 480 -27.55 12.98 2.90
CA LYS A 480 -26.98 12.75 1.57
C LYS A 480 -25.64 13.46 1.34
N HIS A 481 -25.51 14.68 1.84
CA HIS A 481 -24.35 15.53 1.56
C HIS A 481 -23.46 15.73 2.78
N ARG A 482 -23.62 14.92 3.84
CA ARG A 482 -22.84 14.99 5.10
C ARG A 482 -22.78 16.41 5.68
N LEU A 483 -23.93 17.09 5.68
CA LEU A 483 -24.03 18.46 6.22
C LEU A 483 -23.41 18.54 7.63
N MET A 484 -22.57 19.57 7.85
CA MET A 484 -21.91 19.82 9.14
C MET A 484 -20.96 18.69 9.61
N SER A 485 -20.41 17.92 8.66
CA SER A 485 -19.49 16.78 8.91
C SER A 485 -20.08 15.72 9.85
N ILE A 486 -21.40 15.61 9.85
CA ILE A 486 -22.11 14.57 10.59
C ILE A 486 -22.12 13.33 9.70
N GLU A 487 -21.09 12.49 9.81
CA GLU A 487 -21.27 11.06 9.57
C GLU A 487 -22.23 10.56 10.65
N VAL A 488 -23.53 10.70 10.39
CA VAL A 488 -24.50 9.85 11.06
C VAL A 488 -24.11 8.45 10.58
N VAL A 489 -23.81 7.53 11.50
CA VAL A 489 -23.91 6.10 11.16
C VAL A 489 -25.40 5.91 10.89
N ILE A 490 -25.80 6.17 9.63
CA ILE A 490 -27.17 6.06 9.19
C ILE A 490 -27.42 4.57 9.07
N GLN A 491 -27.67 3.93 10.21
CA GLN A 491 -28.42 2.69 10.18
C GLN A 491 -29.79 3.03 9.58
N ARG A 492 -30.31 2.13 8.74
CA ARG A 492 -31.65 2.24 8.13
C ARG A 492 -32.72 2.69 9.13
N SER A 493 -32.59 2.27 10.39
CA SER A 493 -33.43 2.67 11.53
C SER A 493 -33.57 4.18 11.73
N THR A 494 -32.51 4.97 11.57
CA THR A 494 -32.54 6.43 11.79
C THR A 494 -33.35 7.15 10.71
N VAL A 495 -33.15 6.82 9.43
CA VAL A 495 -33.93 7.42 8.35
C VAL A 495 -35.37 6.95 8.41
N TYR A 496 -35.60 5.69 8.76
CA TYR A 496 -36.96 5.19 8.97
C TYR A 496 -37.65 5.89 10.15
N ALA A 497 -36.95 6.18 11.25
CA ALA A 497 -37.51 6.94 12.37
C ALA A 497 -37.89 8.37 11.94
N LEU A 498 -36.98 9.11 11.31
CA LEU A 498 -37.26 10.46 10.80
C LEU A 498 -38.38 10.49 9.76
N SER A 499 -38.36 9.55 8.82
CA SER A 499 -39.41 9.40 7.81
C SER A 499 -40.76 9.08 8.46
N THR A 500 -40.78 8.24 9.49
CA THR A 500 -42.00 7.90 10.24
C THR A 500 -42.56 9.13 10.95
N ILE A 501 -41.73 9.91 11.65
CA ILE A 501 -42.15 11.15 12.32
C ILE A 501 -42.69 12.15 11.30
N PHE A 502 -42.00 12.32 10.17
CA PHE A 502 -42.42 13.21 9.10
C PHE A 502 -43.76 12.79 8.48
N ILE A 503 -43.96 11.49 8.23
CA ILE A 503 -45.22 10.94 7.71
C ILE A 503 -46.35 11.12 8.73
N MET A 504 -46.10 10.89 10.02
CA MET A 504 -47.08 11.14 11.09
C MET A 504 -47.47 12.62 11.15
N ALA A 505 -46.51 13.53 10.94
CA ALA A 505 -46.76 14.96 10.83
C ALA A 505 -47.62 15.32 9.61
N LEU A 506 -47.30 14.78 8.42
CA LEU A 506 -48.12 14.97 7.22
C LEU A 506 -49.53 14.40 7.38
N TYR A 507 -49.65 13.25 8.05
CA TYR A 507 -50.95 12.64 8.38
C TYR A 507 -51.77 13.57 9.29
N ALA A 508 -51.17 14.05 10.38
CA ALA A 508 -51.85 14.99 11.29
C ALA A 508 -52.25 16.29 10.58
N LEU A 509 -51.40 16.80 9.69
CA LEU A 509 -51.69 17.96 8.85
C LEU A 509 -52.88 17.70 7.92
N ALA A 510 -52.91 16.55 7.24
CA ALA A 510 -54.01 16.19 6.34
C ALA A 510 -55.34 16.06 7.09
N VAL A 511 -55.33 15.42 8.27
CA VAL A 511 -56.50 15.32 9.15
C VAL A 511 -56.95 16.71 9.61
N MET A 512 -56.03 17.59 9.98
CA MET A 512 -56.35 18.96 10.42
C MET A 512 -56.93 19.81 9.28
N ILE A 513 -56.38 19.73 8.06
CA ILE A 513 -56.94 20.40 6.88
C ILE A 513 -58.34 19.86 6.59
N SER A 514 -58.51 18.54 6.61
CA SER A 514 -59.80 17.87 6.47
C SER A 514 -60.81 18.37 7.50
N GLU A 515 -60.43 18.46 8.77
CA GLU A 515 -61.29 18.95 9.85
C GLU A 515 -61.72 20.40 9.64
N VAL A 516 -60.82 21.29 9.21
CA VAL A 516 -61.15 22.71 9.00
C VAL A 516 -62.05 22.92 7.77
N TYR A 517 -61.78 22.23 6.66
CA TYR A 517 -62.49 22.47 5.39
C TYR A 517 -63.73 21.59 5.21
N LEU A 518 -63.69 20.29 5.53
CA LEU A 518 -64.87 19.42 5.39
C LEU A 518 -65.95 19.76 6.42
N ARG A 519 -65.58 20.34 7.58
CA ARG A 519 -66.55 20.88 8.57
C ARG A 519 -67.25 22.12 8.09
N GLY A 520 -66.55 22.99 7.35
CA GLY A 520 -67.13 24.17 6.75
C GLY A 520 -68.05 23.89 5.55
N ILE A 521 -67.76 22.83 4.78
CA ILE A 521 -68.50 22.51 3.54
C ILE A 521 -69.65 21.54 3.76
N ILE A 522 -69.48 20.52 4.63
CA ILE A 522 -70.38 19.34 4.65
C ILE A 522 -71.09 19.15 6.01
N GLY A 523 -70.63 19.79 7.09
CA GLY A 523 -71.21 19.64 8.43
C GLY A 523 -70.89 18.26 9.06
N TYR A 524 -69.95 18.24 10.01
CA TYR A 524 -69.27 17.04 10.54
C TYR A 524 -70.09 16.12 11.47
N THR A 525 -71.41 15.99 11.28
CA THR A 525 -72.23 15.12 12.16
C THR A 525 -72.33 13.68 11.67
N SER A 526 -71.98 13.38 10.42
CA SER A 526 -72.06 12.02 9.87
C SER A 526 -70.80 11.20 10.14
N LEU A 527 -70.93 10.21 11.04
CA LEU A 527 -69.93 9.18 11.35
C LEU A 527 -69.33 8.52 10.08
N LEU A 528 -70.14 8.41 9.03
CA LEU A 528 -69.77 7.79 7.76
C LEU A 528 -68.71 8.58 7.01
N ILE A 529 -68.78 9.91 7.01
CA ILE A 529 -67.81 10.78 6.33
C ILE A 529 -66.46 10.74 7.07
N THR A 530 -66.50 10.74 8.41
CA THR A 530 -65.29 10.58 9.23
C THR A 530 -64.66 9.21 9.00
N ALA A 531 -65.46 8.14 8.88
CA ALA A 531 -64.98 6.80 8.58
C ALA A 531 -64.36 6.69 7.18
N LEU A 532 -64.98 7.30 6.16
CA LEU A 532 -64.47 7.32 4.78
C LEU A 532 -63.16 8.12 4.66
N ALA A 533 -63.06 9.27 5.34
CA ALA A 533 -61.83 10.05 5.39
C ALA A 533 -60.70 9.26 6.09
N ALA A 534 -60.99 8.62 7.23
CA ALA A 534 -60.02 7.78 7.93
C ALA A 534 -59.57 6.58 7.07
N LEU A 535 -60.50 5.94 6.34
CA LEU A 535 -60.20 4.84 5.43
C LEU A 535 -59.34 5.29 4.25
N ALA A 536 -59.67 6.41 3.61
CA ALA A 536 -58.89 6.97 2.51
C ALA A 536 -57.45 7.26 2.95
N ILE A 537 -57.27 7.86 4.12
CA ILE A 537 -55.94 8.16 4.64
C ILE A 537 -55.19 6.86 5.01
N ALA A 538 -55.86 5.86 5.61
CA ALA A 538 -55.25 4.56 5.91
C ALA A 538 -54.80 3.81 4.64
N VAL A 539 -55.58 3.89 3.55
CA VAL A 539 -55.23 3.30 2.25
C VAL A 539 -54.02 4.00 1.61
N VAL A 540 -53.92 5.33 1.73
CA VAL A 540 -52.78 6.11 1.20
C VAL A 540 -51.53 5.97 2.07
N TYR A 541 -51.69 5.70 3.38
CA TYR A 541 -50.59 5.63 4.34
C TYR A 541 -49.52 4.59 3.95
N GLN A 542 -49.91 3.34 3.73
CA GLN A 542 -48.96 2.26 3.40
C GLN A 542 -48.20 2.51 2.07
N PRO A 543 -48.87 2.87 0.96
CA PRO A 543 -48.19 3.27 -0.27
C PRO A 543 -47.26 4.46 -0.10
N LEU A 544 -47.64 5.49 0.66
CA LEU A 544 -46.81 6.67 0.91
C LEU A 544 -45.56 6.31 1.73
N VAL A 545 -45.72 5.48 2.77
CA VAL A 545 -44.59 4.94 3.55
C VAL A 545 -43.65 4.16 2.65
N ARG A 546 -44.16 3.23 1.82
CA ARG A 546 -43.33 2.45 0.89
C ARG A 546 -42.67 3.34 -0.17
N PHE A 547 -43.36 4.34 -0.69
CA PHE A 547 -42.79 5.30 -1.64
C PHE A 547 -41.63 6.06 -1.00
N LEU A 548 -41.82 6.60 0.21
CA LEU A 548 -40.78 7.32 0.94
C LEU A 548 -39.63 6.39 1.36
N GLN A 549 -39.90 5.14 1.77
CA GLN A 549 -38.87 4.14 2.03
C GLN A 549 -38.07 3.82 0.77
N ASN A 550 -38.73 3.57 -0.36
CA ASN A 550 -38.06 3.30 -1.63
C ASN A 550 -37.29 4.52 -2.15
N LEU A 551 -37.82 5.73 -1.94
CA LEU A 551 -37.17 6.98 -2.27
C LEU A 551 -35.93 7.15 -1.39
N THR A 552 -36.04 6.88 -0.08
CA THR A 552 -34.94 6.82 0.87
C THR A 552 -33.90 5.78 0.45
N ASP A 553 -34.31 4.57 0.08
CA ASP A 553 -33.42 3.51 -0.38
C ASP A 553 -32.69 3.91 -1.67
N ARG A 554 -33.39 4.57 -2.60
CA ARG A 554 -32.80 5.10 -3.83
C ARG A 554 -31.92 6.32 -3.59
N LEU A 555 -32.21 7.18 -2.63
CA LEU A 555 -31.49 8.44 -2.40
C LEU A 555 -30.30 8.29 -1.45
N PHE A 556 -30.38 7.37 -0.48
CA PHE A 556 -29.40 7.22 0.60
C PHE A 556 -28.62 5.90 0.53
N PHE A 557 -29.14 4.86 -0.13
CA PHE A 557 -28.49 3.54 -0.20
C PHE A 557 -28.08 3.13 -1.62
N ARG A 558 -28.20 4.03 -2.60
CA ARG A 558 -27.58 3.84 -3.93
C ARG A 558 -26.06 3.95 -3.80
N GLY A 559 -25.34 2.97 -4.34
CA GLY A 559 -23.89 3.05 -4.54
C GLY A 559 -23.02 2.24 -3.58
N ARG A 560 -23.58 1.53 -2.58
CA ARG A 560 -22.79 0.50 -1.89
C ARG A 560 -22.63 -0.72 -2.79
N TYR A 561 -21.62 -0.69 -3.65
CA TYR A 561 -21.08 -1.91 -4.26
C TYR A 561 -20.63 -2.84 -3.12
N ASP A 562 -20.79 -4.15 -3.31
CA ASP A 562 -20.36 -5.13 -2.30
C ASP A 562 -18.83 -5.11 -2.23
N TYR A 563 -18.29 -4.30 -1.30
CA TYR A 563 -16.86 -4.07 -1.11
C TYR A 563 -16.06 -5.37 -1.10
N GLN A 564 -16.59 -6.41 -0.44
CA GLN A 564 -15.92 -7.70 -0.35
C GLN A 564 -15.91 -8.46 -1.67
N LYS A 565 -16.94 -8.28 -2.50
CA LYS A 565 -17.01 -8.89 -3.83
C LYS A 565 -16.09 -8.15 -4.81
N THR A 566 -16.20 -6.82 -4.87
CA THR A 566 -15.39 -5.96 -5.73
C THR A 566 -13.90 -6.08 -5.42
N LEU A 567 -13.52 -6.09 -4.13
CA LEU A 567 -12.12 -6.29 -3.74
C LEU A 567 -11.60 -7.66 -4.17
N ARG A 568 -12.40 -8.73 -4.04
CA ARG A 568 -12.01 -10.09 -4.43
C ARG A 568 -11.83 -10.23 -5.94
N GLU A 569 -12.74 -9.65 -6.73
CA GLU A 569 -12.66 -9.65 -8.19
C GLU A 569 -11.40 -8.91 -8.66
N ILE A 570 -11.22 -7.65 -8.24
CA ILE A 570 -10.07 -6.83 -8.64
C ILE A 570 -8.74 -7.42 -8.16
N SER A 571 -8.66 -7.89 -6.90
CA SER A 571 -7.41 -8.47 -6.38
C SER A 571 -7.03 -9.76 -7.11
N GLY A 572 -8.01 -10.58 -7.49
CA GLY A 572 -7.77 -11.80 -8.26
C GLY A 572 -7.24 -11.50 -9.66
N GLU A 573 -7.80 -10.50 -10.33
CA GLU A 573 -7.34 -10.07 -11.66
C GLU A 573 -5.93 -9.46 -11.59
N ILE A 574 -5.66 -8.55 -10.65
CA ILE A 574 -4.34 -7.90 -10.46
C ILE A 574 -3.24 -8.95 -10.21
N ALA A 575 -3.51 -9.95 -9.36
CA ALA A 575 -2.51 -10.98 -9.02
C ALA A 575 -2.13 -11.88 -10.20
N SER A 576 -2.94 -11.92 -11.26
CA SER A 576 -2.69 -12.76 -12.44
C SER A 576 -1.86 -12.10 -13.54
N VAL A 577 -1.63 -10.79 -13.45
CA VAL A 577 -0.95 -10.02 -14.50
C VAL A 577 0.54 -9.88 -14.19
N ILE A 578 1.37 -10.26 -15.17
CA ILE A 578 2.84 -10.27 -15.03
C ILE A 578 3.47 -9.05 -15.73
N LYS A 579 2.85 -8.51 -16.79
CA LYS A 579 3.40 -7.39 -17.55
C LYS A 579 2.98 -6.04 -16.98
N LEU A 580 3.92 -5.11 -16.88
CA LEU A 580 3.70 -3.77 -16.34
C LEU A 580 2.61 -2.98 -17.07
N GLU A 581 2.62 -2.98 -18.41
CA GLU A 581 1.65 -2.24 -19.23
C GLU A 581 0.22 -2.79 -19.08
N GLU A 582 0.08 -4.13 -19.04
CA GLU A 582 -1.21 -4.80 -18.85
C GLU A 582 -1.75 -4.54 -17.44
N LEU A 583 -0.87 -4.52 -16.43
CA LEU A 583 -1.23 -4.22 -15.04
C LEU A 583 -1.71 -2.78 -14.92
N ALA A 584 -0.98 -1.82 -15.48
CA ALA A 584 -1.36 -0.40 -15.49
C ALA A 584 -2.73 -0.20 -16.16
N LYS A 585 -2.98 -0.85 -17.30
CA LYS A 585 -4.26 -0.78 -18.01
C LYS A 585 -5.41 -1.35 -17.17
N LEU A 586 -5.20 -2.51 -16.55
CA LEU A 586 -6.19 -3.17 -15.69
C LEU A 586 -6.55 -2.30 -14.49
N VAL A 587 -5.55 -1.79 -13.78
CA VAL A 587 -5.72 -0.91 -12.62
C VAL A 587 -6.54 0.32 -12.98
N VAL A 588 -6.17 1.03 -14.04
CA VAL A 588 -6.88 2.23 -14.50
C VAL A 588 -8.32 1.91 -14.89
N SER A 589 -8.54 0.84 -15.67
CA SER A 589 -9.90 0.44 -16.09
C SER A 589 -10.79 0.06 -14.90
N SER A 590 -10.24 -0.68 -13.93
CA SER A 590 -10.95 -1.08 -12.71
C SER A 590 -11.41 0.12 -11.89
N PHE A 591 -10.57 1.15 -11.76
CA PHE A 591 -10.95 2.39 -11.07
C PHE A 591 -11.99 3.21 -11.85
N ILE A 592 -11.89 3.29 -13.17
CA ILE A 592 -12.89 3.99 -13.99
C ILE A 592 -14.26 3.33 -13.85
N ASP A 593 -14.34 2.00 -13.95
CA ASP A 593 -15.61 1.27 -13.95
C ASP A 593 -16.24 1.19 -12.56
N THR A 594 -15.41 0.99 -11.52
CA THR A 594 -15.88 0.84 -10.13
C THR A 594 -16.18 2.18 -9.48
N MET A 595 -15.25 3.14 -9.56
CA MET A 595 -15.33 4.40 -8.82
C MET A 595 -16.00 5.52 -9.62
N LYS A 596 -16.20 5.32 -10.94
CA LYS A 596 -16.87 6.28 -11.84
C LYS A 596 -16.34 7.70 -11.68
N VAL A 597 -15.02 7.86 -11.76
CA VAL A 597 -14.33 9.14 -11.63
C VAL A 597 -14.19 9.85 -12.98
N SER A 598 -14.03 11.17 -12.93
CA SER A 598 -13.91 12.04 -14.10
C SER A 598 -12.59 11.83 -14.85
N GLU A 599 -11.51 11.64 -14.11
CA GLU A 599 -10.14 11.48 -14.60
C GLU A 599 -9.37 10.47 -13.75
N VAL A 600 -8.51 9.66 -14.37
CA VAL A 600 -7.58 8.74 -13.70
C VAL A 600 -6.19 8.89 -14.30
N SER A 601 -5.16 8.83 -13.46
CA SER A 601 -3.78 8.62 -13.88
C SER A 601 -3.08 7.59 -13.01
N PHE A 602 -2.11 6.90 -13.59
CA PHE A 602 -1.22 6.00 -12.88
C PHE A 602 0.22 6.38 -13.26
N LEU A 603 0.97 6.88 -12.28
CA LEU A 603 2.32 7.39 -12.45
C LEU A 603 3.33 6.41 -11.87
N LEU A 604 4.44 6.24 -12.59
CA LEU A 604 5.58 5.45 -12.16
C LEU A 604 6.84 6.32 -12.15
N PRO A 605 7.82 6.04 -11.27
CA PRO A 605 9.09 6.75 -11.26
C PRO A 605 9.86 6.47 -12.55
N GLU A 606 10.47 7.51 -13.12
CA GLU A 606 11.36 7.38 -14.26
C GLU A 606 12.67 6.67 -13.86
N LYS A 607 13.21 5.76 -14.71
CA LYS A 607 14.38 4.92 -14.35
C LYS A 607 15.66 5.72 -14.05
N GLU A 608 15.82 6.92 -14.62
CA GLU A 608 17.00 7.79 -14.47
C GLU A 608 16.63 9.27 -14.21
N GLY A 609 15.38 9.57 -13.86
CA GLY A 609 14.87 10.94 -13.75
C GLY A 609 14.38 11.32 -12.34
N GLU A 610 14.28 12.62 -12.08
CA GLU A 610 13.64 13.17 -10.86
C GLU A 610 12.11 13.31 -11.03
N HIS A 611 11.46 12.53 -11.90
CA HIS A 611 10.03 12.69 -12.21
C HIS A 611 9.22 11.40 -12.04
N PHE A 612 7.96 11.58 -11.67
CA PHE A 612 6.89 10.59 -11.80
C PHE A 612 6.07 10.90 -13.06
N ILE A 613 6.00 9.92 -13.97
CA ILE A 613 5.37 10.09 -15.28
C ILE A 613 4.22 9.09 -15.43
N SER A 614 3.13 9.57 -16.01
CA SER A 614 1.96 8.73 -16.33
C SER A 614 2.27 7.65 -17.37
N VAL A 615 1.85 6.42 -17.11
CA VAL A 615 1.96 5.30 -18.07
C VAL A 615 1.17 5.60 -19.35
N PHE A 616 1.73 5.35 -20.52
CA PHE A 616 1.03 5.63 -21.78
C PHE A 616 -0.12 4.63 -21.99
N LEU A 617 -1.37 5.10 -21.83
CA LEU A 617 -2.57 4.28 -22.01
C LEU A 617 -3.61 4.94 -22.93
N PRO A 618 -4.17 4.21 -23.93
CA PRO A 618 -5.18 4.73 -24.84
C PRO A 618 -6.59 4.54 -24.26
N LEU A 619 -6.89 5.18 -23.13
CA LEU A 619 -8.18 5.06 -22.43
C LEU A 619 -8.92 6.41 -22.38
N SER A 620 -10.25 6.37 -22.55
CA SER A 620 -11.10 7.54 -22.31
C SER A 620 -11.07 7.90 -20.82
N ARG A 621 -10.96 9.19 -20.48
CA ARG A 621 -10.79 9.72 -19.09
C ARG A 621 -9.44 9.44 -18.44
N TYR A 622 -8.44 9.00 -19.21
CA TYR A 622 -7.07 8.95 -18.73
C TYR A 622 -6.38 10.31 -18.87
N LYS A 623 -5.77 10.82 -17.80
CA LYS A 623 -5.05 12.10 -17.80
C LYS A 623 -3.55 11.86 -17.75
N ARG A 624 -2.81 12.52 -18.64
CA ARG A 624 -1.36 12.53 -18.60
C ARG A 624 -0.87 13.61 -17.65
N ILE A 625 -0.06 13.17 -16.71
CA ILE A 625 0.52 13.95 -15.62
C ILE A 625 2.00 13.60 -15.53
N GLU A 626 2.80 14.63 -15.35
CA GLU A 626 4.23 14.56 -15.08
C GLU A 626 4.51 15.45 -13.87
N ILE A 627 5.16 14.90 -12.84
CA ILE A 627 5.41 15.58 -11.57
C ILE A 627 6.87 15.36 -11.15
N ASP A 628 7.54 16.44 -10.78
CA ASP A 628 8.89 16.43 -10.22
C ASP A 628 8.87 15.88 -8.77
N ILE A 629 9.90 15.13 -8.36
CA ILE A 629 10.12 14.62 -7.01
C ILE A 629 10.11 15.74 -5.95
N LYS A 630 10.48 16.96 -6.31
CA LYS A 630 10.47 18.16 -5.45
C LYS A 630 9.08 18.79 -5.32
N SER A 631 8.07 18.25 -6.01
CA SER A 631 6.69 18.70 -5.87
C SER A 631 6.21 18.62 -4.41
N PRO A 632 5.46 19.63 -3.93
CA PRO A 632 4.77 19.59 -2.65
C PRO A 632 3.92 18.31 -2.46
N ILE A 633 3.23 17.84 -3.50
CA ILE A 633 2.44 16.60 -3.45
C ILE A 633 3.32 15.38 -3.14
N ILE A 634 4.45 15.22 -3.85
CA ILE A 634 5.37 14.09 -3.63
C ILE A 634 6.01 14.16 -2.26
N SER A 635 6.46 15.35 -1.85
CA SER A 635 7.03 15.59 -0.52
C SER A 635 6.04 15.22 0.60
N TRP A 636 4.76 15.53 0.41
CA TRP A 636 3.71 15.11 1.34
C TRP A 636 3.55 13.58 1.36
N LEU A 637 3.41 12.94 0.20
CA LEU A 637 3.21 11.48 0.10
C LEU A 637 4.37 10.68 0.71
N LEU A 638 5.61 11.14 0.53
CA LEU A 638 6.81 10.51 1.12
C LEU A 638 6.83 10.64 2.66
N SER A 639 6.36 11.77 3.19
CA SER A 639 6.36 12.02 4.65
C SER A 639 5.18 11.35 5.37
N SER A 640 3.98 11.39 4.80
CA SER A 640 2.76 10.83 5.41
C SER A 640 2.60 9.33 5.16
N LYS A 641 3.01 8.86 3.97
CA LYS A 641 2.76 7.49 3.46
C LYS A 641 1.27 7.12 3.45
N ASP A 642 0.39 8.11 3.32
CA ASP A 642 -1.06 7.93 3.32
C ASP A 642 -1.71 8.55 2.06
N ILE A 643 -2.99 8.32 1.86
CA ILE A 643 -3.76 8.92 0.75
C ILE A 643 -3.88 10.43 0.98
N LEU A 644 -3.52 11.20 -0.04
CA LEU A 644 -3.72 12.65 -0.06
C LEU A 644 -5.12 12.98 -0.60
N VAL A 645 -5.96 13.53 0.26
CA VAL A 645 -7.34 13.92 -0.08
C VAL A 645 -7.45 15.45 -0.06
N ARG A 646 -7.90 16.05 -1.17
CA ARG A 646 -8.01 17.52 -1.31
C ARG A 646 -8.82 18.15 -0.20
N GLU A 647 -9.96 17.53 0.12
CA GLU A 647 -10.87 18.01 1.15
C GLU A 647 -10.24 17.97 2.55
N GLU A 648 -9.43 16.96 2.87
CA GLU A 648 -8.74 16.87 4.17
C GLU A 648 -7.63 17.91 4.30
N ILE A 649 -6.91 18.22 3.21
CA ILE A 649 -5.92 19.31 3.19
C ILE A 649 -6.60 20.65 3.44
N GLU A 650 -7.73 20.92 2.79
CA GLU A 650 -8.49 22.15 3.00
C GLU A 650 -9.00 22.25 4.45
N GLU A 651 -9.47 21.15 5.03
CA GLU A 651 -9.86 21.10 6.45
C GLU A 651 -8.68 21.38 7.40
N GLU A 652 -7.50 20.84 7.11
CA GLU A 652 -6.31 21.06 7.94
C GLU A 652 -5.74 22.47 7.77
N ILE A 653 -5.76 23.07 6.57
CA ILE A 653 -5.42 24.49 6.35
C ILE A 653 -6.28 25.38 7.24
N MET A 654 -7.60 25.16 7.25
CA MET A 654 -8.53 25.91 8.08
C MET A 654 -8.26 25.73 9.59
N ARG A 655 -7.84 24.53 10.00
CA ARG A 655 -7.46 24.26 11.39
C ARG A 655 -6.20 25.03 11.79
N GLN A 656 -5.19 25.08 10.91
CA GLN A 656 -3.95 25.82 11.14
C GLN A 656 -4.20 27.33 11.15
N GLU A 657 -5.09 27.83 10.30
CA GLU A 657 -5.52 29.25 10.30
C GLU A 657 -6.13 29.65 11.66
N ALA A 658 -6.87 28.74 12.31
CA ALA A 658 -7.45 28.99 13.63
C ALA A 658 -6.42 29.09 14.77
N LEU A 659 -5.21 28.56 14.58
CA LEU A 659 -4.09 28.64 15.53
C LEU A 659 -3.29 29.94 15.40
N GLY A 660 -3.54 30.75 14.36
CA GLY A 660 -2.87 32.02 14.13
C GLY A 660 -1.37 31.84 13.86
N LYS A 661 -0.51 32.64 14.51
CA LYS A 661 0.94 32.68 14.22
C LYS A 661 1.68 31.36 14.46
N GLU A 662 1.17 30.47 15.31
CA GLU A 662 1.80 29.17 15.60
C GLU A 662 1.61 28.14 14.47
N GLY A 663 0.58 28.30 13.62
CA GLY A 663 0.26 27.37 12.53
C GLY A 663 0.67 27.84 11.13
N GLU A 664 1.27 29.03 11.02
CA GLU A 664 1.46 29.73 9.74
C GLU A 664 2.37 28.98 8.75
N GLU A 665 3.46 28.41 9.25
CA GLU A 665 4.43 27.68 8.43
C GLU A 665 3.83 26.37 7.88
N ARG A 666 3.05 25.66 8.71
CA ARG A 666 2.32 24.47 8.27
C ARG A 666 1.19 24.81 7.31
N ARG A 667 0.50 25.94 7.52
CA ARG A 667 -0.55 26.45 6.63
C ARG A 667 -0.02 26.71 5.23
N GLN A 668 1.10 27.43 5.09
CA GLN A 668 1.71 27.72 3.79
C GLN A 668 2.09 26.45 3.04
N SER A 669 2.72 25.48 3.71
CA SER A 669 3.07 24.18 3.11
C SER A 669 1.83 23.42 2.61
N LEU A 670 0.72 23.47 3.34
CA LEU A 670 -0.53 22.81 2.93
C LEU A 670 -1.22 23.56 1.77
N GLU A 671 -1.15 24.89 1.74
CA GLU A 671 -1.69 25.72 0.64
C GLU A 671 -0.96 25.44 -0.67
N GLU A 672 0.37 25.27 -0.64
CA GLU A 672 1.16 24.88 -1.82
C GLU A 672 0.70 23.53 -2.38
N VAL A 673 0.47 22.53 -1.51
CA VAL A 673 -0.05 21.21 -1.91
C VAL A 673 -1.43 21.35 -2.56
N ARG A 674 -2.36 22.08 -1.92
CA ARG A 674 -3.71 22.29 -2.45
C ARG A 674 -3.69 22.99 -3.80
N ASP A 675 -2.93 24.07 -3.94
CA ASP A 675 -2.89 24.86 -5.17
C ASP A 675 -2.34 24.04 -6.35
N GLU A 676 -1.40 23.14 -6.08
CA GLU A 676 -0.90 22.18 -7.07
C GLU A 676 -1.95 21.12 -7.45
N MET A 677 -2.67 20.56 -6.47
CA MET A 677 -3.78 19.63 -6.72
C MET A 677 -4.88 20.27 -7.58
N ASP A 678 -5.21 21.54 -7.30
CA ASP A 678 -6.22 22.31 -8.04
C ASP A 678 -5.77 22.59 -9.48
N ARG A 679 -4.50 22.94 -9.68
CA ARG A 679 -3.92 23.13 -11.03
C ARG A 679 -3.99 21.84 -11.85
N LEU A 680 -3.72 20.71 -11.21
CA LEU A 680 -3.75 19.40 -11.86
C LEU A 680 -5.16 18.82 -11.99
N GLY A 681 -6.18 19.41 -11.35
CA GLY A 681 -7.56 18.95 -11.40
C GLY A 681 -7.77 17.56 -10.80
N ILE A 682 -6.89 17.12 -9.90
CA ILE A 682 -6.95 15.81 -9.24
C ILE A 682 -7.33 16.01 -7.78
N SER A 683 -8.38 15.32 -7.33
CA SER A 683 -8.89 15.40 -5.96
C SER A 683 -8.18 14.45 -4.99
N LEU A 684 -7.60 13.35 -5.49
CA LEU A 684 -7.09 12.27 -4.65
C LEU A 684 -5.78 11.70 -5.21
N TRP A 685 -4.77 11.55 -4.36
CA TRP A 685 -3.49 10.91 -4.70
C TRP A 685 -3.21 9.76 -3.76
N ILE A 686 -3.05 8.57 -4.32
CA ILE A 686 -2.89 7.32 -3.59
C ILE A 686 -1.45 6.85 -3.79
N PRO A 687 -0.63 6.77 -2.73
CA PRO A 687 0.72 6.25 -2.84
C PRO A 687 0.69 4.73 -2.95
N VAL A 688 1.47 4.19 -3.90
CA VAL A 688 1.75 2.76 -4.01
C VAL A 688 3.12 2.53 -3.40
N ILE A 689 3.14 1.93 -2.20
CA ILE A 689 4.35 1.78 -1.38
C ILE A 689 4.69 0.31 -1.25
N SER A 690 5.95 -0.06 -1.55
CA SER A 690 6.51 -1.35 -1.16
C SER A 690 7.79 -1.15 -0.36
N LYS A 691 7.98 -1.95 0.69
CA LYS A 691 9.15 -1.91 1.60
C LYS A 691 9.53 -0.50 2.11
N GLY A 692 8.55 0.40 2.18
CA GLY A 692 8.71 1.76 2.67
C GLY A 692 9.11 2.80 1.62
N GLU A 693 9.28 2.40 0.35
CA GLU A 693 9.57 3.28 -0.79
C GLU A 693 8.32 3.51 -1.64
N LEU A 694 8.20 4.72 -2.20
CA LEU A 694 7.13 5.09 -3.11
C LEU A 694 7.46 4.60 -4.53
N ILE A 695 6.81 3.53 -4.98
CA ILE A 695 7.09 2.88 -6.27
C ILE A 695 6.07 3.24 -7.36
N GLY A 696 5.00 3.96 -7.00
CA GLY A 696 4.01 4.45 -7.95
C GLY A 696 2.95 5.33 -7.27
N ILE A 697 2.16 6.02 -8.07
CA ILE A 697 1.10 6.92 -7.59
C ILE A 697 -0.14 6.76 -8.45
N ILE A 698 -1.30 6.60 -7.82
CA ILE A 698 -2.60 6.59 -8.52
C ILE A 698 -3.28 7.92 -8.23
N ALA A 699 -3.61 8.67 -9.28
CA ALA A 699 -4.23 9.98 -9.20
C ALA A 699 -5.69 9.86 -9.67
N LEU A 700 -6.65 10.24 -8.83
CA LEU A 700 -8.09 10.18 -9.14
C LEU A 700 -8.74 11.57 -9.07
N GLY A 701 -9.45 11.94 -10.13
CA GLY A 701 -10.33 13.10 -10.17
C GLY A 701 -11.64 12.87 -9.41
N GLU A 702 -12.51 13.88 -9.41
CA GLU A 702 -13.80 13.83 -8.72
C GLU A 702 -14.71 12.71 -9.27
N LYS A 703 -15.57 12.14 -8.43
CA LYS A 703 -16.60 11.20 -8.92
C LYS A 703 -17.57 11.91 -9.86
N ILE A 704 -17.98 11.25 -10.94
CA ILE A 704 -18.97 11.78 -11.91
C ILE A 704 -20.32 12.04 -11.26
N SER A 705 -20.65 11.30 -10.20
CA SER A 705 -21.85 11.55 -9.39
C SER A 705 -21.79 12.86 -8.60
N GLY A 706 -20.61 13.47 -8.46
CA GLY A 706 -20.34 14.59 -7.56
C GLY A 706 -20.29 14.20 -6.08
N GLU A 707 -20.26 12.90 -5.77
CA GLU A 707 -20.11 12.39 -4.40
C GLU A 707 -18.64 12.39 -3.96
N ILE A 708 -18.40 12.63 -2.68
CA ILE A 708 -17.04 12.56 -2.10
C ILE A 708 -16.63 11.08 -2.00
N PHE A 709 -15.32 10.82 -1.96
CA PHE A 709 -14.78 9.54 -1.52
C PHE A 709 -15.12 9.32 -0.05
N THR A 710 -15.76 8.19 0.25
CA THR A 710 -16.12 7.80 1.62
C THR A 710 -14.94 7.15 2.32
N THR A 711 -14.98 7.04 3.66
CA THR A 711 -13.99 6.28 4.44
C THR A 711 -13.90 4.81 4.01
N GLU A 712 -15.02 4.21 3.58
CA GLU A 712 -15.06 2.88 2.98
C GLU A 712 -14.33 2.84 1.62
N ASP A 713 -14.48 3.89 0.79
CA ASP A 713 -13.74 4.02 -0.48
C ASP A 713 -12.24 4.17 -0.23
N LEU A 714 -11.82 5.03 0.70
CA LEU A 714 -10.41 5.23 1.02
C LEU A 714 -9.76 3.93 1.50
N ALA A 715 -10.44 3.19 2.38
CA ALA A 715 -9.97 1.88 2.82
C ALA A 715 -9.83 0.87 1.66
N LEU A 716 -10.75 0.91 0.68
CA LEU A 716 -10.66 0.10 -0.55
C LEU A 716 -9.40 0.46 -1.32
N LEU A 717 -9.20 1.76 -1.55
CA LEU A 717 -8.10 2.32 -2.32
C LEU A 717 -6.75 1.98 -1.69
N THR A 718 -6.61 2.10 -0.37
CA THR A 718 -5.39 1.70 0.35
C THR A 718 -5.15 0.19 0.20
N THR A 719 -6.20 -0.63 0.32
CA THR A 719 -6.07 -2.09 0.18
C THR A 719 -5.64 -2.46 -1.24
N LEU A 720 -6.25 -1.85 -2.26
CA LEU A 720 -5.91 -2.05 -3.66
C LEU A 720 -4.50 -1.55 -3.97
N ALA A 721 -4.10 -0.38 -3.45
CA ALA A 721 -2.75 0.16 -3.63
C ALA A 721 -1.69 -0.81 -3.10
N ASN A 722 -1.92 -1.45 -1.94
CA ASN A 722 -1.03 -2.47 -1.41
C ASN A 722 -0.95 -3.72 -2.31
N GLN A 723 -2.08 -4.18 -2.87
CA GLN A 723 -2.07 -5.30 -3.83
C GLN A 723 -1.37 -4.94 -5.14
N ILE A 724 -1.57 -3.72 -5.63
CA ILE A 724 -0.89 -3.17 -6.80
C ILE A 724 0.60 -3.07 -6.54
N ALA A 725 1.03 -2.66 -5.34
CA ALA A 725 2.45 -2.61 -4.97
C ALA A 725 3.11 -3.99 -5.10
N VAL A 726 2.46 -5.03 -4.60
CA VAL A 726 2.94 -6.42 -4.72
C VAL A 726 2.99 -6.88 -6.18
N ALA A 727 1.93 -6.60 -6.96
CA ALA A 727 1.90 -6.97 -8.37
C ALA A 727 2.95 -6.22 -9.21
N LEU A 728 3.18 -4.94 -8.91
CA LEU A 728 4.19 -4.10 -9.55
C LEU A 728 5.61 -4.61 -9.26
N GLU A 729 5.88 -4.98 -8.01
CA GLU A 729 7.15 -5.58 -7.61
C GLU A 729 7.37 -6.94 -8.29
N ASN A 730 6.33 -7.78 -8.36
CA ASN A 730 6.40 -9.06 -9.07
C ASN A 730 6.65 -8.88 -10.58
N ALA A 731 5.96 -7.93 -11.21
CA ALA A 731 6.16 -7.61 -12.63
C ALA A 731 7.59 -7.14 -12.91
N ARG A 732 8.12 -6.25 -12.06
CA ARG A 732 9.49 -5.74 -12.15
C ARG A 732 10.53 -6.83 -11.94
N LEU A 733 10.35 -7.69 -10.93
CA LEU A 733 11.23 -8.83 -10.67
C LEU A 733 11.22 -9.83 -11.85
N TYR A 734 10.05 -10.07 -12.44
CA TYR A 734 9.94 -10.93 -13.61
C TYR A 734 10.67 -10.34 -14.82
N GLU A 735 10.52 -9.04 -15.10
CA GLU A 735 11.28 -8.35 -16.15
C GLU A 735 12.80 -8.43 -15.90
N GLU A 736 13.24 -8.27 -14.66
CA GLU A 736 14.66 -8.39 -14.29
C GLU A 736 15.19 -9.81 -14.53
N VAL A 737 14.43 -10.84 -14.16
CA VAL A 737 14.78 -12.24 -14.43
C VAL A 737 14.85 -12.52 -15.93
N VAL A 738 13.88 -12.03 -16.72
CA VAL A 738 13.89 -12.18 -18.18
C VAL A 738 15.09 -11.45 -18.78
N SER A 739 15.36 -10.21 -18.37
CA SER A 739 16.51 -9.44 -18.85
C SER A 739 17.84 -10.09 -18.49
N MET A 740 17.95 -10.67 -17.30
CA MET A 740 19.15 -11.39 -16.87
C MET A 740 19.35 -12.68 -17.67
N LYS A 741 18.27 -13.38 -18.01
CA LYS A 741 18.30 -14.55 -18.88
C LYS A 741 18.76 -14.14 -20.29
N ASP A 742 18.17 -13.11 -20.88
CA ASP A 742 18.53 -12.63 -22.21
C ASP A 742 19.99 -12.18 -22.26
N TYR A 743 20.45 -11.44 -21.25
CA TYR A 743 21.85 -11.05 -21.11
C TYR A 743 22.80 -12.26 -21.00
N SER A 744 22.43 -13.29 -20.23
CA SER A 744 23.22 -14.52 -20.13
C SER A 744 23.27 -15.30 -21.44
N GLU A 745 22.16 -15.37 -22.18
CA GLU A 745 22.12 -15.98 -23.51
C GLU A 745 22.99 -15.20 -24.49
N GLU A 746 22.92 -13.86 -24.47
CA GLU A 746 23.74 -12.98 -25.32
C GLU A 746 25.23 -13.17 -25.04
N ILE A 747 25.65 -13.21 -23.75
CA ILE A 747 27.04 -13.53 -23.37
C ILE A 747 27.47 -14.86 -23.97
N LEU A 748 26.68 -15.93 -23.79
CA LEU A 748 27.02 -17.26 -24.32
C LEU A 748 27.16 -17.27 -25.84
N GLN A 749 26.29 -16.54 -26.54
CA GLN A 749 26.33 -16.42 -28.01
C GLN A 749 27.51 -15.57 -28.50
N SER A 750 27.94 -14.55 -27.75
CA SER A 750 29.04 -13.66 -28.12
C SER A 750 30.43 -14.17 -27.70
N MET A 751 30.53 -15.29 -26.97
CA MET A 751 31.82 -15.86 -26.56
C MET A 751 32.68 -16.24 -27.79
N THR A 752 33.98 -15.93 -27.72
CA THR A 752 34.96 -16.26 -28.76
C THR A 752 35.44 -17.72 -28.73
N ASN A 753 35.08 -18.47 -27.68
CA ASN A 753 35.29 -19.90 -27.58
C ASN A 753 34.01 -20.66 -27.89
N GLY A 754 34.14 -21.82 -28.51
CA GLY A 754 33.04 -22.76 -28.69
C GLY A 754 32.67 -23.40 -27.35
N VAL A 755 31.43 -23.25 -26.91
CA VAL A 755 30.92 -23.83 -25.67
C VAL A 755 29.89 -24.90 -25.99
N LEU A 756 30.12 -26.09 -25.46
CA LEU A 756 29.22 -27.24 -25.52
C LEU A 756 28.98 -27.77 -24.10
N THR A 757 27.72 -28.01 -23.74
CA THR A 757 27.39 -28.71 -22.49
C THR A 757 26.59 -29.98 -22.79
N THR A 758 26.69 -30.95 -21.90
CA THR A 758 25.94 -32.21 -21.99
C THR A 758 25.22 -32.54 -20.69
N ASP A 759 24.20 -33.39 -20.76
CA ASP A 759 23.62 -34.05 -19.59
C ASP A 759 24.49 -35.22 -19.08
N ILE A 760 24.06 -35.91 -18.02
CA ILE A 760 24.76 -37.09 -17.48
C ILE A 760 24.88 -38.27 -18.48
N ASN A 761 24.08 -38.29 -19.54
CA ASN A 761 24.07 -39.33 -20.56
C ASN A 761 24.86 -38.90 -21.81
N GLY A 762 25.53 -37.73 -21.78
CA GLY A 762 26.29 -37.21 -22.92
C GLY A 762 25.42 -36.62 -24.04
N ARG A 763 24.13 -36.31 -23.79
CA ARG A 763 23.28 -35.57 -24.74
C ARG A 763 23.59 -34.09 -24.68
N ILE A 764 23.70 -33.44 -25.84
CA ILE A 764 24.07 -32.04 -25.95
C ILE A 764 22.90 -31.14 -25.53
N VAL A 765 23.13 -30.30 -24.52
CA VAL A 765 22.13 -29.39 -23.93
C VAL A 765 22.34 -27.95 -24.39
N THR A 766 23.59 -27.50 -24.47
CA THR A 766 23.94 -26.15 -24.92
C THR A 766 25.00 -26.23 -26.01
N PHE A 767 24.86 -25.38 -27.04
CA PHE A 767 25.80 -25.28 -28.14
C PHE A 767 25.79 -23.86 -28.70
N ASN A 768 26.83 -23.07 -28.41
CA ASN A 768 26.86 -21.65 -28.79
C ASN A 768 27.28 -21.41 -30.25
N GLN A 769 27.08 -20.19 -30.75
CA GLN A 769 27.39 -19.83 -32.14
C GLN A 769 28.85 -20.11 -32.53
N MET A 770 29.81 -19.90 -31.62
CA MET A 770 31.20 -20.18 -31.92
C MET A 770 31.47 -21.68 -32.08
N ALA A 771 30.83 -22.53 -31.28
CA ALA A 771 30.93 -23.98 -31.44
C ALA A 771 30.39 -24.41 -32.82
N GLU A 772 29.35 -23.75 -33.35
CA GLU A 772 28.91 -23.98 -34.72
C GLU A 772 29.99 -23.66 -35.75
N LYS A 773 30.67 -22.51 -35.60
CA LYS A 773 31.72 -22.06 -36.53
C LYS A 773 32.95 -22.97 -36.52
N ILE A 774 33.40 -23.40 -35.33
CA ILE A 774 34.59 -24.25 -35.19
C ILE A 774 34.30 -25.67 -35.71
N THR A 775 33.17 -26.25 -35.32
CA THR A 775 32.84 -27.64 -35.69
C THR A 775 32.16 -27.79 -37.05
N GLY A 776 31.67 -26.69 -37.65
CA GLY A 776 30.92 -26.70 -38.91
C GLY A 776 29.54 -27.35 -38.80
N ARG A 777 28.95 -27.43 -37.59
CA ARG A 777 27.63 -28.03 -37.33
C ARG A 777 26.67 -27.01 -36.75
N LYS A 778 25.40 -27.02 -37.15
CA LYS A 778 24.39 -26.12 -36.58
C LYS A 778 23.80 -26.66 -35.28
N ALA A 779 23.49 -25.77 -34.33
CA ALA A 779 22.91 -26.11 -33.03
C ALA A 779 21.63 -26.94 -33.19
N ARG A 780 20.75 -26.58 -34.12
CA ARG A 780 19.52 -27.33 -34.45
C ARG A 780 19.75 -28.79 -34.87
N GLU A 781 20.95 -29.12 -35.36
CA GLU A 781 21.28 -30.47 -35.83
C GLU A 781 21.86 -31.35 -34.72
N VAL A 782 22.41 -30.74 -33.66
CA VAL A 782 23.18 -31.40 -32.60
C VAL A 782 22.46 -31.40 -31.24
N LEU A 783 21.62 -30.41 -30.93
CA LEU A 783 20.90 -30.33 -29.66
C LEU A 783 20.00 -31.56 -29.45
N GLY A 784 20.07 -32.16 -28.25
CA GLY A 784 19.33 -33.37 -27.86
C GLY A 784 19.93 -34.71 -28.31
N LYS A 785 20.92 -34.69 -29.21
CA LYS A 785 21.67 -35.88 -29.66
C LYS A 785 22.89 -36.13 -28.78
N THR A 786 23.42 -37.34 -28.81
CA THR A 786 24.65 -37.67 -28.08
C THR A 786 25.89 -37.22 -28.87
N CYS A 787 26.98 -36.92 -28.18
CA CYS A 787 28.25 -36.60 -28.86
C CYS A 787 28.72 -37.74 -29.77
N GLU A 788 28.46 -39.01 -29.39
CA GLU A 788 28.79 -40.20 -30.18
C GLU A 788 28.04 -40.24 -31.52
N GLU A 789 26.77 -39.81 -31.56
CA GLU A 789 25.97 -39.76 -32.79
C GLU A 789 26.51 -38.74 -33.81
N ILE A 790 27.12 -37.65 -33.35
CA ILE A 790 27.58 -36.55 -34.22
C ILE A 790 29.04 -36.72 -34.65
N TRP A 791 29.93 -37.02 -33.69
CA TRP A 791 31.38 -37.07 -33.93
C TRP A 791 31.96 -38.50 -33.89
N GLY A 792 31.11 -39.52 -33.70
CA GLY A 792 31.52 -40.91 -33.59
C GLY A 792 32.22 -41.23 -32.27
N LYS A 793 32.33 -42.51 -31.95
CA LYS A 793 32.88 -43.00 -30.68
C LYS A 793 34.35 -42.64 -30.43
N ARG A 794 35.10 -42.42 -31.52
CA ARG A 794 36.52 -42.02 -31.47
C ARG A 794 36.72 -40.53 -31.76
N GLY A 795 35.64 -39.75 -31.88
CA GLY A 795 35.73 -38.31 -32.09
C GLY A 795 36.32 -37.60 -30.87
N ALA A 796 37.19 -36.61 -31.10
CA ALA A 796 37.90 -35.92 -30.03
C ALA A 796 36.94 -35.26 -29.02
N ILE A 797 35.82 -34.70 -29.49
CA ILE A 797 34.75 -34.13 -28.65
C ILE A 797 34.05 -35.20 -27.81
N THR A 798 33.71 -36.35 -28.41
CA THR A 798 33.06 -37.48 -27.73
C THR A 798 33.94 -38.00 -26.60
N VAL A 799 35.22 -38.23 -26.88
CA VAL A 799 36.19 -38.73 -25.89
C VAL A 799 36.38 -37.73 -24.75
N ALA A 800 36.49 -36.43 -25.06
CA ALA A 800 36.65 -35.38 -24.05
C ALA A 800 35.44 -35.33 -23.09
N VAL A 801 34.22 -35.42 -23.63
CA VAL A 801 32.98 -35.43 -22.83
C VAL A 801 32.85 -36.70 -21.98
N GLU A 802 33.04 -37.89 -22.57
CA GLU A 802 32.93 -39.15 -21.85
C GLU A 802 33.94 -39.28 -20.69
N ASN A 803 35.17 -38.81 -20.91
CA ASN A 803 36.20 -38.80 -19.89
C ASN A 803 35.88 -37.78 -18.79
N SER A 804 35.37 -36.61 -19.14
CA SER A 804 34.94 -35.59 -18.16
C SER A 804 33.79 -36.09 -17.28
N LEU A 805 32.82 -36.81 -17.86
CA LEU A 805 31.74 -37.47 -17.10
C LEU A 805 32.27 -38.53 -16.11
N LYS A 806 33.47 -39.08 -16.37
CA LYS A 806 34.19 -40.01 -15.49
C LYS A 806 35.20 -39.31 -14.55
N ASP A 807 35.07 -38.00 -14.34
CA ASP A 807 35.98 -37.16 -13.53
C ASP A 807 37.42 -37.09 -14.10
N ARG A 808 37.60 -37.35 -15.40
CA ARG A 808 38.87 -37.20 -16.13
C ARG A 808 38.80 -35.98 -17.05
N CYS A 809 38.98 -34.81 -16.45
CA CYS A 809 38.91 -33.51 -17.11
C CYS A 809 40.18 -33.23 -17.94
N TYR A 810 40.01 -32.56 -19.08
CA TYR A 810 41.11 -32.03 -19.88
C TYR A 810 41.28 -30.53 -19.66
N LEU A 811 42.52 -30.06 -19.59
CA LEU A 811 42.83 -28.63 -19.58
C LEU A 811 43.78 -28.33 -20.74
N ASN A 812 43.37 -27.41 -21.60
CA ASN A 812 44.14 -26.95 -22.76
C ASN A 812 44.72 -28.09 -23.64
N PHE A 813 43.98 -29.18 -23.81
CA PHE A 813 44.43 -30.33 -24.59
C PHE A 813 44.37 -30.00 -26.08
N GLU A 814 45.54 -29.87 -26.71
CA GLU A 814 45.64 -29.61 -28.15
C GLU A 814 45.28 -30.85 -28.95
N THR A 815 44.34 -30.71 -29.88
CA THR A 815 43.91 -31.76 -30.79
C THR A 815 43.38 -31.15 -32.08
N SER A 816 42.74 -31.94 -32.92
CA SER A 816 42.10 -31.44 -34.13
C SER A 816 40.66 -31.93 -34.22
N VAL A 817 39.77 -31.02 -34.59
CA VAL A 817 38.36 -31.31 -34.84
C VAL A 817 38.13 -31.34 -36.34
N VAL A 818 37.39 -32.35 -36.78
CA VAL A 818 36.96 -32.45 -38.16
C VAL A 818 35.74 -31.55 -38.36
N SER A 819 35.92 -30.51 -39.18
CA SER A 819 34.86 -29.63 -39.67
C SER A 819 34.52 -30.03 -41.11
N PRO A 820 33.24 -30.26 -41.46
CA PRO A 820 32.84 -30.60 -42.82
C PRO A 820 33.26 -29.57 -43.88
N GLU A 821 33.32 -28.29 -43.51
CA GLU A 821 33.68 -27.19 -44.42
C GLU A 821 35.17 -26.84 -44.41
N ARG A 822 35.80 -26.90 -43.22
CA ARG A 822 37.19 -26.42 -43.01
C ARG A 822 38.23 -27.53 -42.94
N GLY A 823 37.83 -28.80 -43.03
CA GLY A 823 38.74 -29.93 -42.89
C GLY A 823 39.17 -30.12 -41.43
N LEU A 824 40.48 -30.29 -41.19
CA LEU A 824 41.05 -30.44 -39.85
C LEU A 824 41.34 -29.07 -39.25
N VAL A 825 40.57 -28.69 -38.22
CA VAL A 825 40.77 -27.44 -37.47
C VAL A 825 41.57 -27.76 -36.21
N PRO A 826 42.76 -27.17 -36.00
CA PRO A 826 43.52 -27.34 -34.76
C PRO A 826 42.80 -26.60 -33.62
N VAL A 827 42.53 -27.30 -32.52
CA VAL A 827 41.79 -26.75 -31.38
C VAL A 827 42.44 -27.10 -30.06
N SER A 828 42.17 -26.30 -29.03
CA SER A 828 42.46 -26.63 -27.63
C SER A 828 41.17 -26.92 -26.88
N PHE A 829 41.11 -28.06 -26.20
CA PHE A 829 39.97 -28.45 -25.36
C PHE A 829 40.23 -28.21 -23.88
N SER A 830 39.26 -27.57 -23.25
CA SER A 830 39.14 -27.52 -21.79
C SER A 830 37.78 -28.06 -21.38
N SER A 831 37.77 -29.10 -20.58
CA SER A 831 36.56 -29.82 -20.19
C SER A 831 36.48 -29.99 -18.69
N THR A 832 35.27 -29.90 -18.15
CA THR A 832 35.01 -30.03 -16.72
C THR A 832 33.68 -30.71 -16.46
N LEU A 833 33.57 -31.37 -15.32
CA LEU A 833 32.32 -31.98 -14.86
C LEU A 833 31.40 -30.88 -14.27
N LEU A 834 30.20 -30.75 -14.82
CA LEU A 834 29.18 -29.85 -14.30
C LEU A 834 28.49 -30.46 -13.08
N ARG A 835 28.35 -29.65 -12.03
CA ARG A 835 27.69 -30.00 -10.77
C ARG A 835 26.60 -28.98 -10.47
N ASP A 836 25.51 -29.47 -9.90
CA ASP A 836 24.45 -28.62 -9.35
C ASP A 836 24.91 -27.93 -8.03
N VAL A 837 24.14 -26.97 -7.52
CA VAL A 837 24.38 -26.28 -6.23
C VAL A 837 24.54 -27.23 -5.05
N HIS A 838 23.97 -28.44 -5.12
CA HIS A 838 24.12 -29.49 -4.11
C HIS A 838 25.31 -30.44 -4.34
N GLY A 839 26.19 -30.15 -5.30
CA GLY A 839 27.38 -30.96 -5.63
C GLY A 839 27.10 -32.23 -6.45
N LYS A 840 25.83 -32.50 -6.79
CA LYS A 840 25.41 -33.63 -7.63
C LYS A 840 25.86 -33.44 -9.06
N ARG A 841 26.38 -34.51 -9.69
CA ARG A 841 26.78 -34.51 -11.10
C ARG A 841 25.56 -34.31 -12.01
N ILE A 842 25.60 -33.31 -12.88
CA ILE A 842 24.52 -32.99 -13.83
C ILE A 842 24.94 -33.12 -15.29
N GLY A 843 26.25 -33.12 -15.59
CA GLY A 843 26.71 -33.18 -16.97
C GLY A 843 28.19 -32.85 -17.13
N ALA A 844 28.62 -32.51 -18.35
CA ALA A 844 29.96 -32.01 -18.64
C ALA A 844 29.92 -30.73 -19.49
N LEU A 845 30.84 -29.81 -19.24
CA LEU A 845 31.10 -28.58 -20.01
C LEU A 845 32.39 -28.77 -20.79
N LEU A 846 32.35 -28.48 -22.09
CA LEU A 846 33.50 -28.46 -22.99
C LEU A 846 33.62 -27.06 -23.60
N SER A 847 34.78 -26.45 -23.43
CA SER A 847 35.22 -25.24 -24.12
C SER A 847 36.22 -25.62 -25.21
N ILE A 848 36.03 -25.08 -26.41
CA ILE A 848 36.81 -25.34 -27.61
C ILE A 848 37.40 -24.02 -28.09
N HIS A 849 38.72 -23.91 -28.09
CA HIS A 849 39.43 -22.73 -28.60
C HIS A 849 40.07 -23.05 -29.95
N ASP A 850 39.84 -22.23 -30.97
CA ASP A 850 40.42 -22.38 -32.31
C ASP A 850 41.88 -21.88 -32.31
N LEU A 851 42.83 -22.75 -32.66
CA LEU A 851 44.27 -22.43 -32.67
C LEU A 851 44.80 -22.06 -34.06
N THR A 852 43.94 -21.92 -35.07
CA THR A 852 44.36 -21.73 -36.47
C THR A 852 45.30 -20.53 -36.64
N GLU A 853 44.95 -19.37 -36.09
CA GLU A 853 45.77 -18.15 -36.20
C GLU A 853 47.07 -18.26 -35.39
N ILE A 854 47.00 -18.83 -34.18
CA ILE A 854 48.15 -18.99 -33.28
C ILE A 854 49.22 -19.87 -33.95
N LYS A 855 48.83 -21.05 -34.47
CA LYS A 855 49.76 -21.93 -35.19
C LYS A 855 50.32 -21.29 -36.46
N ALA A 856 49.55 -20.45 -37.14
CA ALA A 856 50.03 -19.71 -38.31
C ALA A 856 51.08 -18.64 -37.94
N LEU A 857 50.91 -17.95 -36.81
CA LEU A 857 51.86 -16.98 -36.27
C LEU A 857 53.15 -17.65 -35.79
N GLU A 858 53.07 -18.76 -35.06
CA GLU A 858 54.24 -19.55 -34.65
C GLU A 858 55.10 -19.95 -35.86
N ASN A 859 54.47 -20.41 -36.95
CA ASN A 859 55.18 -20.77 -38.17
C ASN A 859 55.88 -19.57 -38.84
N LYS A 860 55.27 -18.38 -38.82
CA LYS A 860 55.88 -17.15 -39.34
C LYS A 860 57.09 -16.71 -38.52
N LEU A 861 56.99 -16.77 -37.19
CA LEU A 861 58.11 -16.46 -36.30
C LEU A 861 59.29 -17.40 -36.55
N ARG A 862 59.03 -18.70 -36.67
CA ARG A 862 60.08 -19.70 -36.98
C ARG A 862 60.78 -19.42 -38.32
N GLN A 863 60.05 -18.91 -39.32
CA GLN A 863 60.64 -18.47 -40.60
C GLN A 863 61.48 -17.21 -40.45
N ALA A 864 61.05 -16.24 -39.65
CA ALA A 864 61.78 -14.99 -39.41
C ALA A 864 63.12 -15.24 -38.70
N ASP A 865 63.14 -16.10 -37.67
CA ASP A 865 64.39 -16.51 -37.00
C ASP A 865 65.36 -17.18 -37.96
N LYS A 866 64.86 -18.05 -38.86
CA LYS A 866 65.67 -18.70 -39.90
C LYS A 866 66.27 -17.70 -40.89
N LEU A 867 65.51 -16.68 -41.29
CA LEU A 867 65.98 -15.59 -42.16
C LEU A 867 67.06 -14.73 -41.50
N SER A 868 66.91 -14.46 -40.20
CA SER A 868 67.91 -13.72 -39.42
C SER A 868 69.24 -14.48 -39.33
N ALA A 869 69.21 -15.79 -39.12
CA ALA A 869 70.41 -16.63 -39.11
C ALA A 869 71.12 -16.66 -40.48
N LEU A 870 70.34 -16.77 -41.58
CA LEU A 870 70.83 -16.68 -42.96
C LEU A 870 71.57 -15.36 -43.25
N ALA A 871 71.02 -14.24 -42.79
CA ALA A 871 71.60 -12.92 -43.01
C ALA A 871 73.00 -12.77 -42.35
N THR A 872 73.17 -13.30 -41.13
CA THR A 872 74.45 -13.31 -40.42
C THR A 872 75.51 -14.18 -41.12
N MET A 873 75.11 -15.35 -41.64
CA MET A 873 76.02 -16.27 -42.35
C MET A 873 76.50 -15.71 -43.68
N ALA A 874 75.61 -15.03 -44.44
CA ALA A 874 75.95 -14.45 -45.74
C ALA A 874 77.09 -13.42 -45.68
N ALA A 875 77.20 -12.66 -44.58
CA ALA A 875 78.24 -11.65 -44.39
C ALA A 875 79.65 -12.27 -44.22
N GLY A 876 79.77 -13.39 -43.49
CA GLY A 876 81.04 -14.12 -43.35
C GLY A 876 81.49 -14.78 -44.65
N MET A 877 80.54 -15.34 -45.40
CA MET A 877 80.80 -16.03 -46.68
C MET A 877 81.27 -15.09 -47.79
N ALA A 878 80.71 -13.86 -47.84
CA ALA A 878 81.17 -12.85 -48.79
C ALA A 878 82.67 -12.58 -48.65
N HIS A 879 83.19 -12.59 -47.41
CA HIS A 879 84.60 -12.36 -47.14
C HIS A 879 85.47 -13.56 -47.53
N GLU A 880 84.98 -14.79 -47.32
CA GLU A 880 85.69 -16.02 -47.70
C GLU A 880 85.68 -16.30 -49.20
N ILE A 881 84.65 -15.89 -49.95
CA ILE A 881 84.60 -15.96 -51.43
C ILE A 881 85.51 -14.89 -52.05
N LYS A 882 85.59 -13.70 -51.44
CA LYS A 882 86.44 -12.60 -51.92
C LYS A 882 87.93 -12.96 -51.92
N ASN A 883 88.38 -13.77 -50.97
CA ASN A 883 89.77 -14.18 -50.82
C ASN A 883 90.31 -15.01 -52.01
N PRO A 884 89.73 -16.18 -52.38
CA PRO A 884 90.13 -16.96 -53.56
C PRO A 884 89.97 -16.14 -54.85
N LEU A 885 88.90 -15.34 -54.99
CA LEU A 885 88.73 -14.43 -56.14
C LEU A 885 89.87 -13.41 -56.26
N SER A 886 90.35 -12.87 -55.14
CA SER A 886 91.48 -11.95 -55.11
C SER A 886 92.78 -12.65 -55.52
N SER A 887 93.01 -13.87 -55.04
CA SER A 887 94.15 -14.70 -55.46
C SER A 887 94.10 -14.99 -56.97
N MET A 888 92.95 -15.41 -57.50
CA MET A 888 92.76 -15.64 -58.95
C MET A 888 93.00 -14.37 -59.76
N LYS A 889 92.55 -13.22 -59.26
CA LYS A 889 92.79 -11.92 -59.90
C LYS A 889 94.28 -11.58 -59.97
N ILE A 890 95.04 -11.83 -58.90
CA ILE A 890 96.49 -11.62 -58.89
C ILE A 890 97.18 -12.54 -59.91
N PHE A 891 96.83 -13.83 -59.96
CA PHE A 891 97.37 -14.76 -60.95
C PHE A 891 97.02 -14.34 -62.39
N SER A 892 95.78 -13.91 -62.63
CA SER A 892 95.36 -13.38 -63.92
C SER A 892 96.10 -12.11 -64.33
N GLN A 893 96.43 -11.22 -63.37
CA GLN A 893 97.20 -9.99 -63.62
C GLN A 893 98.68 -10.25 -63.87
N LEU A 894 99.26 -11.24 -63.20
CA LEU A 894 100.66 -11.63 -63.37
C LEU A 894 100.88 -12.49 -64.63
N LEU A 895 99.81 -13.11 -65.16
CA LEU A 895 99.86 -13.98 -66.32
C LEU A 895 100.60 -13.35 -67.51
N PRO A 896 100.27 -12.13 -67.99
CA PRO A 896 100.91 -11.55 -69.18
C PRO A 896 102.39 -11.24 -68.98
N GLN A 897 102.81 -11.02 -67.73
CA GLN A 897 104.19 -10.61 -67.39
C GLN A 897 105.10 -11.79 -67.10
N LYS A 898 104.54 -12.90 -66.59
CA LYS A 898 105.29 -14.07 -66.12
C LYS A 898 104.92 -15.35 -66.85
N ILE A 899 104.25 -15.26 -68.01
CA ILE A 899 103.79 -16.46 -68.69
C ILE A 899 104.93 -17.40 -69.04
N ASP A 900 106.12 -16.90 -69.40
CA ASP A 900 107.26 -17.74 -69.78
C ASP A 900 108.09 -18.26 -68.61
N ASP A 901 107.73 -17.91 -67.37
CA ASP A 901 108.37 -18.42 -66.14
C ASP A 901 107.81 -19.84 -65.83
N PRO A 902 108.63 -20.91 -65.92
CA PRO A 902 108.18 -22.28 -65.68
C PRO A 902 107.68 -22.51 -64.25
N GLU A 903 108.28 -21.83 -63.27
CA GLU A 903 107.91 -21.89 -61.85
C GLU A 903 106.52 -21.27 -61.63
N PHE A 904 106.23 -20.16 -62.32
CA PHE A 904 104.92 -19.51 -62.28
C PHE A 904 103.84 -20.34 -62.97
N ARG A 905 104.11 -20.92 -64.16
CA ARG A 905 103.17 -21.83 -64.84
C ARG A 905 102.80 -23.02 -63.96
N ARG A 906 103.77 -23.63 -63.28
CA ARG A 906 103.51 -24.75 -62.35
C ARG A 906 102.64 -24.33 -61.17
N LYS A 907 102.99 -23.22 -60.50
CA LYS A 907 102.18 -22.67 -59.38
C LYS A 907 100.76 -22.31 -59.83
N LEU A 908 100.60 -21.77 -61.03
CA LEU A 908 99.28 -21.45 -61.59
C LEU A 908 98.42 -22.70 -61.80
N GLN A 909 99.01 -23.75 -62.39
CA GLN A 909 98.33 -25.03 -62.62
C GLN A 909 97.98 -25.75 -61.32
N GLU A 910 98.77 -25.58 -60.25
CA GLU A 910 98.52 -26.17 -58.94
C GLU A 910 97.48 -25.39 -58.11
N ILE A 911 97.55 -24.06 -58.10
CA ILE A 911 96.75 -23.22 -57.18
C ILE A 911 95.37 -22.91 -57.76
N LEU A 912 95.27 -22.63 -59.05
CA LEU A 912 94.03 -22.13 -59.65
C LEU A 912 92.86 -23.14 -59.56
N PRO A 913 93.03 -24.44 -59.88
CA PRO A 913 91.96 -25.42 -59.71
C PRO A 913 91.53 -25.55 -58.23
N ARG A 914 92.48 -25.50 -57.30
CA ARG A 914 92.19 -25.60 -55.85
C ARG A 914 91.35 -24.44 -55.34
N GLU A 915 91.60 -23.22 -55.81
CA GLU A 915 90.80 -22.05 -55.40
C GLU A 915 89.39 -22.06 -56.04
N ILE A 916 89.23 -22.62 -57.24
CA ILE A 916 87.92 -22.82 -57.88
C ILE A 916 87.10 -23.87 -57.12
N ASP A 917 87.68 -25.05 -56.87
CA ASP A 917 87.03 -26.13 -56.09
C ASP A 917 86.65 -25.67 -54.68
N ARG A 918 87.37 -24.69 -54.14
CA ARG A 918 87.06 -24.07 -52.84
C ARG A 918 85.82 -23.18 -52.93
N ILE A 919 85.70 -22.35 -53.97
CA ILE A 919 84.51 -21.53 -54.18
C ILE A 919 83.28 -22.40 -54.38
N ASP A 920 83.37 -23.44 -55.21
CA ASP A 920 82.25 -24.34 -55.48
C ASP A 920 81.75 -25.01 -54.19
N ARG A 921 82.65 -25.51 -53.35
CA ARG A 921 82.29 -26.08 -52.04
C ARG A 921 81.63 -25.08 -51.09
N ILE A 922 82.07 -23.82 -51.10
CA ILE A 922 81.46 -22.75 -50.30
C ILE A 922 80.03 -22.47 -50.78
N VAL A 923 79.81 -22.41 -52.10
CA VAL A 923 78.49 -22.17 -52.70
C VAL A 923 77.53 -23.34 -52.46
N GLU A 924 77.98 -24.58 -52.66
CA GLU A 924 77.18 -25.78 -52.39
C GLU A 924 76.74 -25.87 -50.93
N SER A 925 77.63 -25.53 -50.00
CA SER A 925 77.32 -25.54 -48.56
C SER A 925 76.26 -24.48 -48.19
N LEU A 926 76.30 -23.28 -48.79
CA LEU A 926 75.26 -22.25 -48.62
C LEU A 926 73.90 -22.72 -49.16
N LEU A 927 73.91 -23.28 -50.37
CA LEU A 927 72.69 -23.80 -51.00
C LEU A 927 72.09 -24.96 -50.19
N GLY A 928 72.92 -25.83 -49.62
CA GLY A 928 72.50 -26.90 -48.71
C GLY A 928 71.81 -26.39 -47.45
N PHE A 929 72.38 -25.37 -46.79
CA PHE A 929 71.76 -24.75 -45.61
C PHE A 929 70.42 -24.04 -45.93
N ALA A 930 70.38 -23.28 -47.05
CA ALA A 930 69.17 -22.57 -47.47
C ALA A 930 68.04 -23.53 -47.91
N ARG A 931 68.39 -24.69 -48.51
CA ARG A 931 67.45 -25.70 -49.00
C ARG A 931 67.09 -26.77 -47.99
N ALA A 932 67.63 -26.75 -46.75
CA ALA A 932 67.38 -27.75 -45.72
C ALA A 932 65.90 -28.15 -45.71
N THR A 933 65.65 -29.30 -46.33
CA THR A 933 64.32 -29.83 -46.64
C THR A 933 63.86 -30.53 -45.38
N ALA A 934 62.56 -30.50 -45.07
CA ALA A 934 62.06 -31.28 -43.95
C ALA A 934 62.53 -32.74 -44.10
N PRO A 935 63.16 -33.34 -43.07
CA PRO A 935 63.69 -34.69 -43.18
C PRO A 935 62.58 -35.66 -43.59
N THR A 936 62.87 -36.47 -44.60
CA THR A 936 61.98 -37.54 -45.02
C THR A 936 62.33 -38.79 -44.24
N PHE A 937 61.58 -39.02 -43.16
CA PHE A 937 61.83 -40.14 -42.27
C PHE A 937 61.42 -41.47 -42.92
N GLU A 938 62.35 -42.41 -42.93
CA GLU A 938 62.12 -43.82 -43.23
C GLU A 938 62.64 -44.69 -42.08
N LYS A 939 62.09 -45.90 -41.95
CA LYS A 939 62.60 -46.88 -40.98
C LYS A 939 63.86 -47.50 -41.54
N ALA A 940 64.99 -47.26 -40.88
CA ALA A 940 66.28 -47.79 -41.29
C ALA A 940 67.07 -48.29 -40.08
N LYS A 941 67.93 -49.28 -40.32
CA LYS A 941 68.95 -49.71 -39.36
C LYS A 941 70.17 -48.80 -39.48
N ILE A 942 70.62 -48.26 -38.36
CA ILE A 942 71.75 -47.32 -38.33
C ILE A 942 73.05 -48.01 -38.76
N GLU A 943 73.19 -49.29 -38.43
CA GLU A 943 74.33 -50.13 -38.79
C GLU A 943 74.48 -50.23 -40.31
N ASP A 944 73.37 -50.35 -41.05
CA ASP A 944 73.38 -50.44 -42.52
C ASP A 944 73.84 -49.12 -43.15
N ILE A 945 73.48 -47.98 -42.55
CA ILE A 945 73.90 -46.65 -43.02
C ILE A 945 75.39 -46.45 -42.72
N LEU A 946 75.83 -46.77 -41.50
CA LEU A 946 77.23 -46.66 -41.10
C LEU A 946 78.15 -47.53 -41.96
N GLU A 947 77.75 -48.78 -42.25
CA GLU A 947 78.57 -49.69 -43.05
C GLU A 947 78.68 -49.22 -44.50
N ALA A 948 77.56 -48.73 -45.07
CA ALA A 948 77.58 -48.13 -46.40
C ALA A 948 78.52 -46.92 -46.46
N THR A 949 78.44 -46.01 -45.47
CA THR A 949 79.31 -44.84 -45.42
C THR A 949 80.79 -45.21 -45.19
N LEU A 950 81.09 -46.17 -44.31
CA LEU A 950 82.47 -46.59 -44.04
C LEU A 950 83.14 -47.19 -45.28
N LYS A 951 82.38 -47.92 -46.10
CA LYS A 951 82.88 -48.52 -47.35
C LYS A 951 83.37 -47.45 -48.34
N ASP A 952 82.69 -46.31 -48.43
CA ASP A 952 83.08 -45.21 -49.31
C ASP A 952 84.44 -44.58 -48.95
N TYR A 953 84.87 -44.71 -47.69
CA TYR A 953 86.11 -44.12 -47.17
C TYR A 953 87.19 -45.16 -46.83
N GLU A 954 86.99 -46.43 -47.14
CA GLU A 954 87.90 -47.53 -46.77
C GLU A 954 89.27 -47.39 -47.45
N ASP A 955 89.30 -47.07 -48.75
CA ASP A 955 90.54 -46.83 -49.50
C ASP A 955 91.31 -45.60 -48.96
N GLN A 956 90.58 -44.56 -48.56
CA GLN A 956 91.18 -43.34 -48.01
C GLN A 956 91.76 -43.57 -46.60
N ALA A 957 91.07 -44.32 -45.75
CA ALA A 957 91.56 -44.72 -44.43
C ALA A 957 92.82 -45.59 -44.54
N LYS A 958 92.82 -46.55 -45.49
CA LYS A 958 93.97 -47.42 -45.76
C LYS A 958 95.20 -46.63 -46.24
N ASN A 959 95.01 -45.68 -47.14
CA ASN A 959 96.07 -44.79 -47.61
C ASN A 959 96.64 -43.89 -46.50
N ALA A 960 95.82 -43.53 -45.51
CA ALA A 960 96.24 -42.77 -44.33
C ALA A 960 96.80 -43.63 -43.19
N GLY A 961 96.86 -44.97 -43.34
CA GLY A 961 97.35 -45.87 -42.29
C GLY A 961 96.39 -46.01 -41.09
N VAL A 962 95.10 -45.74 -41.27
CA VAL A 962 94.08 -45.80 -40.22
C VAL A 962 93.40 -47.17 -40.18
N ILE A 963 93.36 -47.80 -39.01
CA ILE A 963 92.68 -49.08 -38.77
C ILE A 963 91.25 -48.81 -38.28
N ILE A 964 90.25 -49.30 -39.01
CA ILE A 964 88.83 -49.14 -38.66
C ILE A 964 88.38 -50.32 -37.78
N LYS A 965 87.96 -50.04 -36.54
CA LYS A 965 87.29 -51.00 -35.65
C LYS A 965 85.80 -50.71 -35.57
N ARG A 966 85.00 -51.78 -35.63
CA ARG A 966 83.53 -51.75 -35.60
C ARG A 966 83.04 -52.48 -34.35
N ASP A 967 82.15 -51.86 -33.59
CA ASP A 967 81.52 -52.45 -32.40
C ASP A 967 80.03 -52.11 -32.36
N TYR A 968 79.21 -52.91 -33.04
CA TYR A 968 77.78 -52.64 -33.21
C TYR A 968 76.93 -53.43 -32.21
N ALA A 969 76.11 -52.71 -31.43
CA ALA A 969 75.06 -53.32 -30.63
C ALA A 969 73.85 -53.70 -31.50
N ALA A 970 73.05 -54.67 -31.06
CA ALA A 970 71.78 -55.01 -31.72
C ALA A 970 70.70 -53.98 -31.36
N LEU A 971 70.38 -53.07 -32.29
CA LEU A 971 69.44 -51.96 -32.10
C LEU A 971 68.16 -52.13 -32.93
N PRO A 972 67.03 -51.50 -32.51
CA PRO A 972 65.82 -51.48 -33.33
C PRO A 972 65.99 -50.58 -34.57
N GLU A 973 65.14 -50.79 -35.57
CA GLU A 973 64.99 -49.82 -36.67
C GLU A 973 64.50 -48.48 -36.11
N ILE A 974 65.11 -47.39 -36.57
CA ILE A 974 64.75 -46.03 -36.15
C ILE A 974 64.25 -45.22 -37.33
N GLU A 975 63.42 -44.21 -37.04
CA GLU A 975 62.90 -43.28 -38.05
C GLU A 975 63.92 -42.17 -38.32
N VAL A 976 64.58 -42.24 -39.48
CA VAL A 976 65.63 -41.29 -39.90
C VAL A 976 65.53 -40.97 -41.38
N ASP A 977 66.04 -39.80 -41.77
CA ASP A 977 66.35 -39.53 -43.18
C ASP A 977 67.73 -40.13 -43.51
N ARG A 978 67.73 -41.22 -44.28
CA ARG A 978 68.94 -41.98 -44.58
C ARG A 978 70.02 -41.15 -45.26
N ASN A 979 69.65 -40.23 -46.14
CA ASN A 979 70.63 -39.40 -46.86
C ASN A 979 71.26 -38.36 -45.94
N GLN A 980 70.44 -37.70 -45.11
CA GLN A 980 70.95 -36.70 -44.17
C GLN A 980 71.82 -37.33 -43.07
N ILE A 981 71.42 -38.48 -42.54
CA ILE A 981 72.23 -39.19 -41.53
C ILE A 981 73.52 -39.77 -42.14
N SER A 982 73.48 -40.26 -43.39
CA SER A 982 74.71 -40.63 -44.10
C SER A 982 75.66 -39.43 -44.23
N GLN A 983 75.14 -38.24 -44.49
CA GLN A 983 75.96 -37.01 -44.56
C GLN A 983 76.60 -36.65 -43.22
N VAL A 984 75.88 -36.83 -42.10
CA VAL A 984 76.44 -36.69 -40.74
C VAL A 984 77.62 -37.64 -40.54
N PHE A 985 77.43 -38.93 -40.87
CA PHE A 985 78.49 -39.93 -40.70
C PHE A 985 79.69 -39.65 -41.59
N SER A 986 79.49 -39.29 -42.87
CA SER A 986 80.56 -38.94 -43.79
C SER A 986 81.41 -37.78 -43.24
N ASN A 987 80.78 -36.74 -42.70
CA ASN A 987 81.49 -35.60 -42.12
C ASN A 987 82.34 -35.99 -40.90
N LEU A 988 81.78 -36.82 -40.00
CA LEU A 988 82.49 -37.23 -38.78
C LEU A 988 83.62 -38.22 -39.09
N ILE A 989 83.39 -39.21 -39.96
CA ILE A 989 84.39 -40.20 -40.38
C ILE A 989 85.54 -39.52 -41.12
N LEU A 990 85.24 -38.63 -42.07
CA LEU A 990 86.27 -37.91 -42.80
C LEU A 990 87.09 -37.00 -41.88
N ASN A 991 86.44 -36.35 -40.91
CA ASN A 991 87.14 -35.53 -39.92
C ASN A 991 88.08 -36.37 -39.04
N ALA A 992 87.65 -37.56 -38.64
CA ALA A 992 88.45 -38.52 -37.86
C ALA A 992 89.68 -39.02 -38.65
N ILE A 993 89.50 -39.46 -39.90
CA ILE A 993 90.62 -39.90 -40.75
C ILE A 993 91.65 -38.77 -40.94
N GLN A 994 91.18 -37.56 -41.21
CA GLN A 994 92.05 -36.39 -41.40
C GLN A 994 92.79 -35.97 -40.13
N ALA A 995 92.28 -36.29 -38.95
CA ALA A 995 92.93 -36.01 -37.67
C ALA A 995 94.10 -36.97 -37.37
N MET A 996 94.25 -38.04 -38.17
CA MET A 996 95.24 -39.11 -38.02
C MET A 996 96.16 -39.25 -39.26
N PRO A 997 96.92 -38.21 -39.65
CA PRO A 997 97.74 -38.25 -40.86
C PRO A 997 98.93 -39.23 -40.81
N GLU A 998 99.38 -39.60 -39.60
CA GLU A 998 100.46 -40.58 -39.36
C GLU A 998 99.94 -42.00 -39.08
N GLY A 999 98.64 -42.23 -39.32
CA GLY A 999 97.94 -43.47 -38.96
C GLY A 999 97.35 -43.42 -37.55
N GLY A 1000 96.51 -44.41 -37.24
CA GLY A 1000 95.78 -44.47 -35.96
C GLY A 1000 94.63 -45.46 -35.99
N GLU A 1001 93.76 -45.37 -34.99
CA GLU A 1001 92.58 -46.23 -34.86
C GLU A 1001 91.30 -45.40 -34.91
N LEU A 1002 90.38 -45.76 -35.82
CA LEU A 1002 89.02 -45.23 -35.89
C LEU A 1002 88.06 -46.27 -35.33
N LEU A 1003 87.47 -46.00 -34.17
CA LEU A 1003 86.42 -46.82 -33.56
C LEU A 1003 85.05 -46.25 -33.89
N VAL A 1004 84.20 -47.06 -34.53
CA VAL A 1004 82.77 -46.76 -34.73
C VAL A 1004 81.96 -47.77 -33.92
N ALA A 1005 81.21 -47.27 -32.93
CA ALA A 1005 80.44 -48.10 -32.02
C ALA A 1005 78.99 -47.61 -31.86
N THR A 1006 78.05 -48.52 -31.64
CA THR A 1006 76.63 -48.19 -31.41
C THR A 1006 76.15 -48.75 -30.08
N PHE A 1007 75.28 -48.01 -29.38
CA PHE A 1007 74.76 -48.38 -28.05
C PHE A 1007 73.28 -48.01 -27.91
N ALA A 1008 72.53 -48.80 -27.14
CA ALA A 1008 71.20 -48.40 -26.70
C ALA A 1008 71.32 -47.28 -25.64
N GLY A 1009 70.60 -46.18 -25.85
CA GLY A 1009 70.50 -45.06 -24.93
C GLY A 1009 69.45 -45.32 -23.84
N LYS A 1010 68.55 -44.36 -23.65
CA LYS A 1010 67.49 -44.46 -22.63
C LYS A 1010 66.52 -45.61 -22.93
N LYS A 1011 66.25 -46.45 -21.93
CA LYS A 1011 65.18 -47.47 -21.96
C LYS A 1011 64.03 -47.06 -21.04
N VAL A 1012 62.80 -47.26 -21.50
CA VAL A 1012 61.58 -47.11 -20.69
C VAL A 1012 60.77 -48.40 -20.87
N ASP A 1013 60.42 -49.07 -19.79
CA ASP A 1013 59.68 -50.35 -19.80
C ASP A 1013 60.26 -51.40 -20.78
N ASP A 1014 61.58 -51.64 -20.69
CA ASP A 1014 62.36 -52.53 -21.57
C ASP A 1014 62.38 -52.18 -23.08
N THR A 1015 61.76 -51.08 -23.49
CA THR A 1015 61.85 -50.55 -24.86
C THR A 1015 62.95 -49.50 -24.98
N VAL A 1016 63.81 -49.64 -26.00
CA VAL A 1016 64.85 -48.64 -26.33
C VAL A 1016 64.16 -47.43 -26.96
N GLN A 1017 64.35 -46.25 -26.36
CA GLN A 1017 63.77 -44.99 -26.83
C GLN A 1017 64.79 -44.13 -27.58
N GLU A 1018 66.09 -44.35 -27.33
CA GLU A 1018 67.19 -43.59 -27.94
C GLU A 1018 68.33 -44.52 -28.35
N VAL A 1019 69.02 -44.18 -29.43
CA VAL A 1019 70.20 -44.86 -29.96
C VAL A 1019 71.38 -43.90 -29.92
N LYS A 1020 72.56 -44.38 -29.48
CA LYS A 1020 73.80 -43.62 -29.44
C LYS A 1020 74.80 -44.18 -30.43
N ILE A 1021 75.40 -43.31 -31.23
CA ILE A 1021 76.44 -43.62 -32.20
C ILE A 1021 77.72 -42.91 -31.77
N LYS A 1022 78.79 -43.66 -31.53
CA LYS A 1022 80.09 -43.16 -31.09
C LYS A 1022 81.11 -43.32 -32.21
N ILE A 1023 81.73 -42.22 -32.63
CA ILE A 1023 82.83 -42.20 -33.60
C ILE A 1023 84.04 -41.61 -32.87
N SER A 1024 85.07 -42.43 -32.65
CA SER A 1024 86.26 -42.06 -31.89
C SER A 1024 87.53 -42.28 -32.71
N ASP A 1025 88.37 -41.26 -32.77
CA ASP A 1025 89.72 -41.32 -33.35
C ASP A 1025 90.80 -41.24 -32.27
N THR A 1026 92.02 -41.64 -32.64
CA THR A 1026 93.24 -41.48 -31.82
C THR A 1026 94.14 -40.37 -32.37
N GLY A 1027 93.58 -39.37 -33.04
CA GLY A 1027 94.30 -38.30 -33.70
C GLY A 1027 94.81 -37.21 -32.76
N HIS A 1028 95.11 -36.04 -33.32
CA HIS A 1028 95.71 -34.92 -32.58
C HIS A 1028 94.80 -34.32 -31.48
N GLY A 1029 93.49 -34.61 -31.50
CA GLY A 1029 92.51 -34.09 -30.54
C GLY A 1029 92.25 -32.58 -30.67
N ILE A 1030 91.31 -32.05 -29.88
CA ILE A 1030 90.82 -30.67 -29.94
C ILE A 1030 91.05 -29.98 -28.58
N PRO A 1031 91.63 -28.76 -28.54
CA PRO A 1031 91.76 -27.95 -27.33
C PRO A 1031 90.41 -27.56 -26.70
N GLU A 1032 90.34 -27.49 -25.37
CA GLU A 1032 89.09 -27.29 -24.61
C GLU A 1032 88.42 -25.91 -24.86
N ASP A 1033 89.21 -24.88 -25.16
CA ASP A 1033 88.74 -23.55 -25.56
C ASP A 1033 88.08 -23.54 -26.94
N MET A 1034 88.46 -24.48 -27.82
CA MET A 1034 87.91 -24.62 -29.17
C MET A 1034 86.65 -25.48 -29.20
N ILE A 1035 86.45 -26.37 -28.22
CA ILE A 1035 85.28 -27.26 -28.17
C ILE A 1035 83.96 -26.48 -28.20
N LYS A 1036 83.89 -25.34 -27.48
CA LYS A 1036 82.70 -24.49 -27.41
C LYS A 1036 82.33 -23.81 -28.73
N LYS A 1037 83.25 -23.75 -29.69
CA LYS A 1037 83.08 -23.10 -30.99
C LYS A 1037 83.00 -24.09 -32.15
N LEU A 1038 83.09 -25.39 -31.89
CA LEU A 1038 83.14 -26.44 -32.93
C LEU A 1038 81.92 -26.46 -33.85
N PHE A 1039 80.75 -26.08 -33.31
CA PHE A 1039 79.50 -26.06 -34.06
C PHE A 1039 79.17 -24.67 -34.62
N ASP A 1040 79.98 -23.65 -34.30
CA ASP A 1040 79.82 -22.31 -34.86
C ASP A 1040 80.12 -22.34 -36.37
N PRO A 1041 79.26 -21.73 -37.20
CA PRO A 1041 79.50 -21.66 -38.64
C PRO A 1041 80.88 -21.06 -38.97
N PHE A 1042 81.58 -21.65 -39.96
CA PHE A 1042 82.92 -21.23 -40.46
C PHE A 1042 84.08 -21.45 -39.48
N PHE A 1043 83.85 -22.05 -38.31
CA PHE A 1043 84.94 -22.41 -37.42
C PHE A 1043 85.72 -23.60 -37.98
N THR A 1044 86.98 -23.37 -38.36
CA THR A 1044 87.90 -24.42 -38.84
C THR A 1044 89.32 -24.11 -38.40
N THR A 1045 90.06 -25.16 -38.04
CA THR A 1045 91.51 -25.09 -37.79
C THR A 1045 92.32 -25.62 -38.97
N LYS A 1046 91.65 -26.14 -40.02
CA LYS A 1046 92.26 -26.77 -41.20
C LYS A 1046 92.41 -25.76 -42.34
N TYR A 1047 93.60 -25.72 -42.96
CA TYR A 1047 93.87 -24.91 -44.15
C TYR A 1047 93.04 -25.43 -45.34
N GLY A 1048 92.10 -24.63 -45.85
CA GLY A 1048 91.18 -25.01 -46.94
C GLY A 1048 89.89 -25.70 -46.50
N GLY A 1049 89.64 -25.87 -45.20
CA GLY A 1049 88.35 -26.33 -44.68
C GLY A 1049 87.29 -25.23 -44.76
N THR A 1050 86.02 -25.59 -45.00
CA THR A 1050 84.90 -24.63 -45.06
C THR A 1050 84.33 -24.28 -43.69
N GLY A 1051 84.67 -25.05 -42.64
CA GLY A 1051 84.12 -24.86 -41.29
C GLY A 1051 82.61 -25.07 -41.17
N LEU A 1052 81.95 -25.62 -42.20
CA LEU A 1052 80.49 -25.80 -42.23
C LEU A 1052 80.03 -27.24 -41.94
N GLY A 1053 80.91 -28.24 -42.06
CA GLY A 1053 80.55 -29.65 -41.93
C GLY A 1053 79.96 -30.02 -40.57
N LEU A 1054 80.53 -29.51 -39.48
CA LEU A 1054 80.03 -29.76 -38.12
C LEU A 1054 78.76 -28.96 -37.80
N THR A 1055 78.63 -27.75 -38.34
CA THR A 1055 77.41 -26.93 -38.23
C THR A 1055 76.22 -27.60 -38.94
N ILE A 1056 76.44 -28.12 -40.15
CA ILE A 1056 75.43 -28.89 -40.90
C ILE A 1056 75.09 -30.17 -40.14
N THR A 1057 76.10 -30.84 -39.58
CA THR A 1057 75.91 -32.03 -38.75
C THR A 1057 75.01 -31.74 -37.54
N HIS A 1058 75.27 -30.65 -36.81
CA HIS A 1058 74.42 -30.23 -35.69
C HIS A 1058 72.99 -29.93 -36.15
N SER A 1059 72.81 -29.20 -37.25
CA SER A 1059 71.48 -28.88 -37.78
C SER A 1059 70.69 -30.12 -38.23
N ILE A 1060 71.35 -31.12 -38.81
CA ILE A 1060 70.69 -32.37 -39.21
C ILE A 1060 70.28 -33.16 -37.97
N VAL A 1061 71.17 -33.31 -36.99
CA VAL A 1061 70.90 -34.06 -35.75
C VAL A 1061 69.77 -33.40 -34.96
N ASP A 1062 69.77 -32.07 -34.83
CA ASP A 1062 68.69 -31.30 -34.19
C ASP A 1062 67.37 -31.42 -34.96
N GLY A 1063 67.42 -31.44 -36.31
CA GLY A 1063 66.27 -31.73 -37.17
C GLY A 1063 65.66 -33.13 -36.98
N HIS A 1064 66.45 -34.07 -36.44
CA HIS A 1064 66.01 -35.41 -36.03
C HIS A 1064 65.72 -35.50 -34.52
N LYS A 1065 65.53 -34.35 -33.84
CA LYS A 1065 65.31 -34.25 -32.38
C LYS A 1065 66.40 -34.98 -31.56
N GLY A 1066 67.61 -35.08 -32.11
CA GLY A 1066 68.75 -35.73 -31.50
C GLY A 1066 69.71 -34.73 -30.85
N SER A 1067 70.79 -35.25 -30.25
CA SER A 1067 71.89 -34.43 -29.71
C SER A 1067 73.24 -34.93 -30.21
N ILE A 1068 74.23 -34.03 -30.28
CA ILE A 1068 75.62 -34.39 -30.59
C ILE A 1068 76.54 -33.84 -29.50
N ASP A 1069 77.30 -34.73 -28.89
CA ASP A 1069 78.27 -34.42 -27.84
C ASP A 1069 79.69 -34.72 -28.33
N VAL A 1070 80.67 -33.97 -27.82
CA VAL A 1070 82.08 -34.12 -28.18
C VAL A 1070 82.97 -34.19 -26.94
N GLU A 1071 83.82 -35.19 -26.89
CA GLU A 1071 84.85 -35.36 -25.86
C GLU A 1071 86.21 -35.43 -26.56
N SER A 1072 87.15 -34.56 -26.18
CA SER A 1072 88.48 -34.59 -26.79
C SER A 1072 89.56 -34.10 -25.84
N LYS A 1073 90.76 -34.65 -26.01
CA LYS A 1073 91.97 -34.19 -25.31
C LYS A 1073 93.13 -34.17 -26.30
N VAL A 1074 93.86 -33.06 -26.33
CA VAL A 1074 95.01 -32.87 -27.22
C VAL A 1074 96.01 -34.04 -27.05
N GLY A 1075 96.39 -34.65 -28.17
CA GLY A 1075 97.30 -35.80 -28.24
C GLY A 1075 96.69 -37.15 -27.84
N LYS A 1076 95.40 -37.23 -27.51
CA LYS A 1076 94.68 -38.49 -27.22
C LYS A 1076 93.57 -38.84 -28.21
N GLY A 1077 93.15 -37.90 -29.06
CA GLY A 1077 92.08 -38.07 -30.03
C GLY A 1077 90.76 -37.39 -29.67
N THR A 1078 89.76 -37.56 -30.53
CA THR A 1078 88.41 -36.99 -30.39
C THR A 1078 87.35 -38.07 -30.46
N THR A 1079 86.28 -37.90 -29.68
CA THR A 1079 85.08 -38.74 -29.70
C THR A 1079 83.86 -37.87 -29.95
N PHE A 1080 83.11 -38.17 -31.01
CA PHE A 1080 81.77 -37.63 -31.22
C PHE A 1080 80.72 -38.69 -30.86
N THR A 1081 79.70 -38.27 -30.09
CA THR A 1081 78.56 -39.11 -29.72
C THR A 1081 77.28 -38.48 -30.24
N VAL A 1082 76.64 -39.13 -31.21
CA VAL A 1082 75.35 -38.71 -31.77
C VAL A 1082 74.24 -39.53 -31.11
N THR A 1083 73.24 -38.88 -30.54
CA THR A 1083 72.07 -39.51 -29.92
C THR A 1083 70.82 -39.22 -30.75
N LEU A 1084 70.09 -40.27 -31.15
CA LEU A 1084 68.88 -40.16 -31.98
C LEU A 1084 67.71 -40.92 -31.32
N PRO A 1085 66.47 -40.40 -31.32
CA PRO A 1085 65.30 -41.12 -30.82
C PRO A 1085 64.84 -42.22 -31.79
N VAL A 1086 64.26 -43.30 -31.27
CA VAL A 1086 63.80 -44.46 -32.06
C VAL A 1086 62.56 -44.13 -32.89
N SER A 1087 61.64 -43.32 -32.36
CA SER A 1087 60.47 -42.82 -33.08
C SER A 1087 60.43 -41.30 -32.97
N GLN A 1088 60.03 -40.66 -34.07
CA GLN A 1088 59.99 -39.21 -34.16
C GLN A 1088 58.68 -38.59 -33.65
N GLY A 1089 57.89 -39.31 -32.84
CA GLY A 1089 56.71 -38.77 -32.15
C GLY A 1089 55.48 -38.60 -33.04
#